data_AF-A0AAR2KFC4-F1
#
_entry.id   AF-A0AAR2KFC4-F1
#
_cell.length_a   1.000
_cell.length_b   1.000
_cell.length_c   1.000
_cell.angle_alpha   90.00
_cell.angle_beta   90.00
_cell.angle_gamma   90.00
#
_symmetry.space_group_name_H-M   'P 1'
#
loop_
_entity.id
_entity.type
_entity.pdbx_description
1 polymer ?
#
loop_
_entity_poly.entity_id
_entity_poly.type
_entity_poly.pdbx_seq_one_letter_code
_entity_poly.pdbx_strand_id
1 'polypeptide(L)'
;MNESSGCFVFKPSSKKRKRTVGIDEYFVDGNDDCGNGRERFNICQKLWEKIKMDTEILQDELNEKILESLLDFIKKCTLSFQSRTDDWASRMRASEIPTAALVLGVNVPDHDMTFQSLSDLLKNSVTPFSVSVQAKECTALKNLMQRVLERLMGVGVSVEEDEEDSGIHLPQKRVSCSISVLCQWYKTVTKMCFKGSPPIVVIFKDFEAFNPRVLQDFILICNRYIHELPLIFVFGIATSPSTVQHILPHSVSSLLCIELFQSLSCTQHLATVIDKLILTSQFPFKLTGKVLQVLVSIFLYHDFSVRNFVKGLQLALLEHFHSQPLSVLCCKKQEARHNAQKLSHKDVEMVRQLPSFMRYVETQEPQEQVQLLTSDDHVKEVCQMLLKGLRKYHKNYYPILRCLHSLTASLPKYPLGKQIRELHISCLEKNVWETNEYESAMQLLRLLAKDELVAALRKCADILKPGKTKKMKSALQQLEDYIIRFEQLDETLSGEEITSPGKDLQKKTDLFQLQKTLLEMKGSRRTKKMSPFEILRNETLDFIDGLVRSHLTPPELQPLNEVCYYSSSGVLRRHLNATPRTSIQTALSHPFYFLQNENLKTDAGTVSSAAPDICIVYKLHLECGRLINLYDWLEAYATVVSAAEGKDPDAEDYGKVDELKHARFIQSVSELEFLGFVKSTKQKTDHVARLTWGGC
;
A
#
# COMPACT_ATOMS: atom_id res chain seq x y z
N MET A 1 47.16 -2.69 -1.77
CA MET A 1 46.71 -4.10 -1.77
C MET A 1 45.24 -4.17 -2.21
N ASN A 2 44.89 -3.66 -3.40
CA ASN A 2 43.49 -3.54 -3.85
C ASN A 2 43.24 -4.13 -5.26
N GLU A 3 44.06 -5.08 -5.73
CA GLU A 3 44.03 -5.44 -7.16
C GLU A 3 43.56 -6.87 -7.51
N SER A 4 43.25 -7.76 -6.55
CA SER A 4 42.93 -9.16 -6.91
C SER A 4 41.72 -9.82 -6.24
N SER A 5 41.08 -9.21 -5.23
CA SER A 5 39.96 -9.83 -4.51
C SER A 5 38.68 -8.99 -4.62
N GLY A 6 37.57 -9.60 -5.04
CA GLY A 6 36.25 -8.95 -5.13
C GLY A 6 35.49 -8.79 -3.81
N CYS A 7 35.97 -9.42 -2.72
CA CYS A 7 35.31 -9.41 -1.40
C CYS A 7 36.31 -9.05 -0.30
N PHE A 8 35.99 -8.01 0.50
CA PHE A 8 36.80 -7.60 1.65
C PHE A 8 35.98 -7.74 2.94
N VAL A 9 36.45 -8.58 3.87
CA VAL A 9 35.72 -8.86 5.12
C VAL A 9 36.38 -8.14 6.29
N PHE A 10 35.72 -7.08 6.77
CA PHE A 10 36.18 -6.31 7.95
C PHE A 10 35.61 -6.92 9.24
N LYS A 11 36.40 -7.76 9.93
CA LYS A 11 36.05 -8.26 11.26
C LYS A 11 36.73 -7.41 12.34
N PRO A 12 35.99 -6.86 13.33
CA PRO A 12 36.62 -6.19 14.47
C PRO A 12 37.48 -7.21 15.22
N SER A 13 38.71 -6.83 15.58
CA SER A 13 39.64 -7.73 16.27
C SER A 13 39.04 -8.22 17.59
N SER A 14 39.23 -9.50 17.90
CA SER A 14 38.65 -10.22 19.03
C SER A 14 38.91 -9.61 20.43
N LYS A 15 39.81 -8.62 20.53
CA LYS A 15 40.21 -7.96 21.77
C LYS A 15 39.46 -6.66 22.07
N LYS A 16 38.69 -6.08 21.14
CA LYS A 16 37.88 -4.88 21.40
C LYS A 16 36.44 -5.28 21.71
N ARG A 17 35.98 -5.06 22.95
CA ARG A 17 34.56 -5.21 23.33
C ARG A 17 33.70 -4.46 22.31
N LYS A 18 32.81 -5.16 21.61
CA LYS A 18 31.75 -4.53 20.79
C LYS A 18 30.87 -3.71 21.72
N ARG A 19 31.10 -2.39 21.82
CA ARG A 19 30.07 -1.48 22.30
C ARG A 19 29.05 -1.37 21.18
N THR A 20 27.97 -2.14 21.25
CA THR A 20 26.79 -1.88 20.44
C THR A 20 26.20 -0.57 20.93
N VAL A 21 26.43 0.50 20.20
CA VAL A 21 25.69 1.77 20.30
C VAL A 21 24.20 1.43 20.31
N GLY A 22 23.46 1.92 21.30
CA GLY A 22 22.01 1.70 21.38
C GLY A 22 21.31 2.27 20.14
N ILE A 23 20.25 1.64 19.65
CA ILE A 23 19.49 2.15 18.48
C ILE A 23 19.02 3.60 18.73
N ASP A 24 18.69 3.91 19.98
CA ASP A 24 18.34 5.25 20.46
C ASP A 24 19.39 6.32 20.14
N GLU A 25 20.69 5.97 20.10
CA GLU A 25 21.79 6.91 19.85
C GLU A 25 21.90 7.29 18.37
N TYR A 26 21.42 6.45 17.44
CA TYR A 26 21.36 6.79 16.00
C TYR A 26 20.18 7.71 15.65
N PHE A 27 19.20 7.81 16.54
CA PHE A 27 18.03 8.68 16.35
C PHE A 27 18.30 10.12 16.80
N VAL A 28 19.40 10.35 17.53
CA VAL A 28 19.80 11.65 18.04
C VAL A 28 20.96 12.15 17.18
N ASP A 29 20.64 12.95 16.16
CA ASP A 29 21.69 13.68 15.44
C ASP A 29 22.31 14.73 16.39
N GLY A 30 23.65 14.72 16.44
CA GLY A 30 24.42 15.41 17.47
C GLY A 30 24.15 16.91 17.58
N ASN A 31 24.09 17.37 18.84
CA ASN A 31 24.08 18.74 19.37
C ASN A 31 22.77 19.55 19.48
N ASP A 32 21.71 19.29 18.70
CA ASP A 32 20.47 20.10 18.79
C ASP A 32 19.29 19.41 19.49
N ASP A 33 19.39 18.12 19.78
CA ASP A 33 18.27 17.38 20.31
C ASP A 33 18.15 17.51 21.83
N CYS A 34 17.14 18.25 22.27
CA CYS A 34 16.81 18.57 23.66
C CYS A 34 16.41 17.34 24.49
N GLY A 35 17.21 16.27 24.62
CA GLY A 35 16.87 15.09 25.44
C GLY A 35 15.60 14.31 25.04
N ASN A 36 14.81 14.85 24.10
CA ASN A 36 13.50 14.40 23.67
C ASN A 36 13.59 13.33 22.57
N GLY A 37 14.72 13.19 21.88
CA GLY A 37 14.93 12.17 20.84
C GLY A 37 14.62 10.75 21.31
N ARG A 38 15.06 10.40 22.54
CA ARG A 38 14.77 9.09 23.14
C ARG A 38 13.29 8.90 23.47
N GLU A 39 12.62 9.95 23.95
CA GLU A 39 11.19 9.89 24.20
C GLU A 39 10.41 9.73 22.89
N ARG A 40 10.78 10.45 21.83
CA ARG A 40 10.21 10.33 20.48
C ARG A 40 10.35 8.92 19.93
N PHE A 41 11.55 8.34 20.00
CA PHE A 41 11.81 6.99 19.54
C PHE A 41 10.94 5.95 20.28
N ASN A 42 10.86 6.06 21.61
CA ASN A 42 10.00 5.19 22.42
C ASN A 42 8.51 5.32 22.05
N ILE A 43 8.02 6.52 21.75
CA ILE A 43 6.65 6.75 21.29
C ILE A 43 6.44 6.12 19.91
N CYS A 44 7.37 6.35 18.99
CA CYS A 44 7.34 5.78 17.64
C CYS A 44 7.30 4.25 17.68
N GLN A 45 8.15 3.62 18.49
CA GLN A 45 8.17 2.15 18.64
C GLN A 45 6.86 1.61 19.19
N LYS A 46 6.31 2.22 20.25
CA LYS A 46 5.01 1.82 20.82
C LYS A 46 3.87 1.94 19.81
N LEU A 47 3.85 3.00 19.02
CA LEU A 47 2.84 3.20 17.98
C LEU A 47 3.00 2.17 16.86
N TRP A 48 4.23 1.90 16.44
CA TRP A 48 4.53 0.91 15.41
C TRP A 48 4.16 -0.51 15.82
N GLU A 49 4.53 -0.94 17.04
CA GLU A 49 4.16 -2.25 17.57
C GLU A 49 2.64 -2.43 17.59
N LYS A 50 1.90 -1.37 17.96
CA LYS A 50 0.44 -1.39 17.91
C LYS A 50 -0.09 -1.51 16.48
N ILE A 51 0.45 -0.73 15.52
CA ILE A 51 0.03 -0.81 14.11
C ILE A 51 0.29 -2.21 13.56
N LYS A 52 1.46 -2.79 13.87
CA LYS A 52 1.83 -4.14 13.44
C LYS A 52 0.88 -5.19 14.01
N MET A 53 0.64 -5.17 15.32
CA MET A 53 -0.28 -6.10 15.99
C MET A 53 -1.71 -5.97 15.43
N ASP A 54 -2.22 -4.75 15.28
CA ASP A 54 -3.56 -4.52 14.71
C ASP A 54 -3.63 -5.00 13.25
N THR A 55 -2.54 -4.89 12.46
CA THR A 55 -2.49 -5.39 11.08
C THR A 55 -2.50 -6.91 11.02
N GLU A 56 -1.73 -7.58 11.89
CA GLU A 56 -1.68 -9.05 11.99
C GLU A 56 -3.06 -9.61 12.39
N ILE A 57 -3.70 -9.02 13.41
CA ILE A 57 -5.06 -9.40 13.83
C ILE A 57 -6.05 -9.24 12.67
N LEU A 58 -6.01 -8.11 11.96
CA LEU A 58 -6.90 -7.88 10.81
C LEU A 58 -6.65 -8.88 9.67
N GLN A 59 -5.40 -9.26 9.44
CA GLN A 59 -5.07 -10.26 8.43
C GLN A 59 -5.61 -11.64 8.82
N ASP A 60 -5.49 -12.03 10.08
CA ASP A 60 -6.05 -13.29 10.58
C ASP A 60 -7.59 -13.28 10.53
N GLU A 61 -8.26 -12.21 10.96
CA GLU A 61 -9.73 -12.05 10.88
C GLU A 61 -10.25 -12.16 9.43
N LEU A 62 -9.51 -11.60 8.47
CA LEU A 62 -9.92 -11.63 7.07
C LEU A 62 -9.70 -13.01 6.44
N ASN A 63 -8.64 -13.71 6.83
CA ASN A 63 -8.34 -15.04 6.31
C ASN A 63 -9.12 -16.15 7.00
N GLU A 64 -9.65 -15.92 8.20
CA GLU A 64 -10.38 -16.91 9.02
C GLU A 64 -11.41 -17.69 8.20
N LYS A 65 -12.30 -17.01 7.46
CA LYS A 65 -13.34 -17.67 6.65
C LYS A 65 -12.80 -18.62 5.58
N ILE A 66 -11.69 -18.23 4.93
CA ILE A 66 -11.06 -19.03 3.88
C ILE A 66 -10.31 -20.21 4.51
N LEU A 67 -9.61 -19.95 5.62
CA LEU A 67 -8.88 -20.95 6.36
C LEU A 67 -9.83 -21.99 6.96
N GLU A 68 -10.98 -21.58 7.51
CA GLU A 68 -12.05 -22.48 7.96
C GLU A 68 -12.61 -23.32 6.82
N SER A 69 -12.91 -22.70 5.68
CA SER A 69 -13.40 -23.42 4.48
C SER A 69 -12.38 -24.45 3.97
N LEU A 70 -11.09 -24.11 3.97
CA LEU A 70 -9.99 -25.02 3.62
C LEU A 70 -9.83 -26.15 4.64
N LEU A 71 -9.96 -25.84 5.94
CA LEU A 71 -9.89 -26.83 7.01
C LEU A 71 -11.04 -27.82 6.91
N ASP A 72 -12.25 -27.35 6.61
CA ASP A 72 -13.42 -28.20 6.40
C ASP A 72 -13.26 -29.10 5.18
N PHE A 73 -12.69 -28.57 4.09
CA PHE A 73 -12.32 -29.37 2.92
C PHE A 73 -11.31 -30.47 3.29
N ILE A 74 -10.21 -30.11 3.96
CA ILE A 74 -9.16 -31.07 4.35
C ILE A 74 -9.72 -32.13 5.32
N LYS A 75 -10.60 -31.75 6.25
CA LYS A 75 -11.29 -32.71 7.14
C LYS A 75 -12.20 -33.65 6.36
N LYS A 76 -13.00 -33.15 5.40
CA LYS A 76 -13.83 -33.99 4.52
C LYS A 76 -12.97 -34.99 3.73
N CYS A 77 -11.84 -34.54 3.17
CA CYS A 77 -10.89 -35.41 2.49
C CYS A 77 -10.31 -36.46 3.44
N THR A 78 -9.91 -36.07 4.65
CA THR A 78 -9.38 -36.99 5.67
C THR A 78 -10.38 -38.10 6.02
N LEU A 79 -11.65 -37.73 6.20
CA LEU A 79 -12.74 -38.68 6.45
C LEU A 79 -12.94 -39.62 5.26
N SER A 80 -12.80 -39.14 4.02
CA SER A 80 -12.89 -39.99 2.83
C SER A 80 -11.73 -40.99 2.71
N PHE A 81 -10.52 -40.63 3.17
CA PHE A 81 -9.40 -41.57 3.24
C PHE A 81 -9.60 -42.65 4.32
N GLN A 82 -10.31 -42.32 5.40
CA GLN A 82 -10.59 -43.22 6.52
C GLN A 82 -11.82 -44.12 6.28
N SER A 83 -12.88 -43.57 5.68
CA SER A 83 -14.10 -44.28 5.31
C SER A 83 -13.90 -44.97 3.96
N ARG A 84 -13.27 -46.15 3.98
CA ARG A 84 -13.23 -47.07 2.83
C ARG A 84 -14.60 -47.72 2.62
N THR A 85 -15.62 -46.94 2.29
CA THR A 85 -16.91 -47.48 1.82
C THR A 85 -16.78 -47.92 0.36
N ASP A 86 -17.33 -49.09 0.06
CA ASP A 86 -17.07 -49.91 -1.13
C ASP A 86 -17.87 -49.45 -2.38
N ASP A 87 -18.00 -48.13 -2.59
CA ASP A 87 -18.70 -47.56 -3.74
C ASP A 87 -17.74 -47.33 -4.92
N TRP A 88 -18.19 -47.59 -6.15
CA TRP A 88 -17.39 -47.33 -7.37
C TRP A 88 -16.91 -45.86 -7.48
N ALA A 89 -17.72 -44.91 -7.00
CA ALA A 89 -17.40 -43.49 -6.97
C ALA A 89 -16.40 -43.09 -5.86
N SER A 90 -16.24 -43.89 -4.80
CA SER A 90 -15.17 -43.69 -3.80
C SER A 90 -13.87 -44.33 -4.26
N ARG A 91 -13.92 -45.40 -5.07
CA ARG A 91 -12.72 -46.00 -5.71
C ARG A 91 -12.11 -45.11 -6.81
N MET A 92 -12.93 -44.45 -7.63
CA MET A 92 -12.43 -43.45 -8.57
C MET A 92 -11.85 -42.23 -7.84
N ARG A 93 -12.55 -41.70 -6.82
CA ARG A 93 -12.03 -40.61 -5.97
C ARG A 93 -10.80 -41.00 -5.15
N ALA A 94 -10.63 -42.28 -4.81
CA ALA A 94 -9.44 -42.78 -4.12
C ALA A 94 -8.20 -42.89 -5.03
N SER A 95 -8.37 -42.72 -6.35
CA SER A 95 -7.26 -42.68 -7.31
C SER A 95 -6.91 -41.26 -7.75
N GLU A 96 -7.61 -40.24 -7.26
CA GLU A 96 -7.35 -38.83 -7.56
C GLU A 96 -6.72 -38.14 -6.35
N ILE A 97 -5.82 -37.18 -6.59
CA ILE A 97 -5.21 -36.38 -5.53
C ILE A 97 -6.13 -35.19 -5.22
N PRO A 98 -6.70 -35.09 -4.01
CA PRO A 98 -7.47 -33.93 -3.61
C PRO A 98 -6.57 -32.69 -3.58
N THR A 99 -7.02 -31.66 -4.29
CA THR A 99 -6.23 -30.46 -4.53
C THR A 99 -7.09 -29.22 -4.27
N ALA A 100 -6.64 -28.35 -3.38
CA ALA A 100 -7.24 -27.03 -3.16
C ALA A 100 -6.52 -25.98 -4.00
N ALA A 101 -7.21 -25.36 -4.94
CA ALA A 101 -6.69 -24.24 -5.72
C ALA A 101 -7.08 -22.92 -5.04
N LEU A 102 -6.12 -22.28 -4.39
CA LEU A 102 -6.30 -21.03 -3.66
C LEU A 102 -5.88 -19.85 -4.54
N VAL A 103 -6.87 -19.06 -4.97
CA VAL A 103 -6.66 -17.84 -5.76
C VAL A 103 -6.39 -16.68 -4.81
N LEU A 104 -5.13 -16.29 -4.69
CA LEU A 104 -4.65 -15.27 -3.75
C LEU A 104 -4.45 -13.89 -4.38
N GLY A 105 -4.44 -13.78 -5.72
CA GLY A 105 -4.21 -12.52 -6.43
C GLY A 105 -2.73 -12.21 -6.69
N VAL A 106 -2.44 -11.07 -7.30
CA VAL A 106 -1.09 -10.69 -7.78
C VAL A 106 -0.10 -10.27 -6.66
N ASN A 107 -0.54 -10.20 -5.41
CA ASN A 107 0.21 -9.71 -4.26
C ASN A 107 1.09 -10.80 -3.59
N VAL A 108 2.03 -11.37 -4.36
CA VAL A 108 2.99 -12.41 -3.93
C VAL A 108 3.58 -12.20 -2.51
N PRO A 109 4.05 -11.00 -2.08
CA PRO A 109 4.67 -10.86 -0.76
C PRO A 109 3.72 -11.01 0.43
N ASP A 110 2.41 -10.90 0.22
CA ASP A 110 1.41 -11.06 1.27
C ASP A 110 1.04 -12.55 1.46
N HIS A 111 1.24 -13.38 0.43
CA HIS A 111 0.91 -14.81 0.43
C HIS A 111 1.75 -15.59 1.44
N ASP A 112 2.99 -15.16 1.67
CA ASP A 112 3.87 -15.82 2.64
C ASP A 112 3.28 -15.83 4.05
N MET A 113 2.65 -14.73 4.47
CA MET A 113 1.99 -14.64 5.77
C MET A 113 0.74 -15.52 5.81
N THR A 114 -0.08 -15.50 4.75
CA THR A 114 -1.29 -16.35 4.70
C THR A 114 -0.95 -17.84 4.74
N PHE A 115 0.13 -18.25 4.06
CA PHE A 115 0.59 -19.63 4.09
C PHE A 115 1.25 -20.01 5.41
N GLN A 116 1.86 -19.06 6.13
CA GLN A 116 2.34 -19.29 7.50
C GLN A 116 1.16 -19.51 8.45
N SER A 117 0.17 -18.61 8.46
CA SER A 117 -1.05 -18.78 9.26
C SER A 117 -1.77 -20.10 8.92
N LEU A 118 -1.89 -20.46 7.63
CA LEU A 118 -2.44 -21.75 7.22
C LEU A 118 -1.62 -22.93 7.75
N SER A 119 -0.29 -22.87 7.67
CA SER A 119 0.59 -23.94 8.13
C SER A 119 0.47 -24.18 9.64
N ASP A 120 0.35 -23.10 10.41
CA ASP A 120 0.19 -23.15 11.86
C ASP A 120 -1.20 -23.65 12.27
N LEU A 121 -2.26 -23.21 11.58
CA LEU A 121 -3.61 -23.74 11.77
C LEU A 121 -3.71 -25.23 11.43
N LEU A 122 -3.06 -25.68 10.36
CA LEU A 122 -3.06 -27.10 9.97
C LEU A 122 -2.38 -27.99 11.02
N LYS A 123 -1.22 -27.54 11.54
CA LYS A 123 -0.48 -28.22 12.61
C LYS A 123 -1.31 -28.35 13.88
N ASN A 124 -2.12 -27.34 14.20
CA ASN A 124 -2.93 -27.33 15.42
C ASN A 124 -4.20 -28.16 15.31
N SER A 125 -4.80 -28.31 14.12
CA SER A 125 -6.18 -28.80 13.97
C SER A 125 -6.35 -30.10 13.20
N VAL A 126 -5.51 -30.39 12.19
CA VAL A 126 -5.72 -31.55 11.29
C VAL A 126 -4.50 -32.44 11.28
N THR A 127 -3.33 -31.93 10.88
CA THR A 127 -2.15 -32.77 10.70
C THR A 127 -0.84 -32.09 11.08
N PRO A 128 0.08 -32.83 11.74
CA PRO A 128 1.42 -32.34 12.01
C PRO A 128 2.31 -32.29 10.75
N PHE A 129 1.88 -32.91 9.64
CA PHE A 129 2.63 -33.03 8.39
C PHE A 129 2.17 -32.01 7.34
N SER A 130 2.47 -30.72 7.57
CA SER A 130 2.29 -29.65 6.59
C SER A 130 3.64 -29.18 6.03
N VAL A 131 3.77 -29.18 4.70
CA VAL A 131 4.98 -28.76 4.00
C VAL A 131 4.62 -27.64 3.05
N SER A 132 5.34 -26.52 3.13
CA SER A 132 5.33 -25.51 2.07
C SER A 132 6.53 -25.68 1.15
N VAL A 133 6.36 -25.40 -0.14
CA VAL A 133 7.41 -25.49 -1.17
C VAL A 133 7.38 -24.23 -2.03
N GLN A 134 8.57 -23.71 -2.36
CA GLN A 134 8.76 -22.56 -3.25
C GLN A 134 9.37 -23.01 -4.58
N ALA A 135 8.97 -22.35 -5.68
CA ALA A 135 9.47 -22.69 -7.02
C ALA A 135 10.98 -22.48 -7.17
N LYS A 136 11.54 -21.46 -6.51
CA LYS A 136 12.99 -21.14 -6.55
C LYS A 136 13.87 -22.28 -6.05
N GLU A 137 13.36 -23.08 -5.11
CA GLU A 137 14.09 -24.22 -4.53
C GLU A 137 13.95 -25.49 -5.38
N CYS A 138 13.05 -25.50 -6.38
CA CYS A 138 12.56 -26.68 -7.08
C CYS A 138 12.84 -26.62 -8.58
N THR A 139 14.10 -26.44 -8.95
CA THR A 139 14.55 -26.42 -10.36
C THR A 139 14.51 -27.81 -11.02
N ALA A 140 14.75 -28.87 -10.24
CA ALA A 140 14.74 -30.26 -10.68
C ALA A 140 13.86 -31.13 -9.78
N LEU A 141 13.33 -32.23 -10.34
CA LEU A 141 12.50 -33.19 -9.61
C LEU A 141 13.20 -33.76 -8.36
N LYS A 142 14.50 -34.02 -8.46
CA LYS A 142 15.32 -34.48 -7.34
C LYS A 142 15.27 -33.48 -6.17
N ASN A 143 15.41 -32.19 -6.47
CA ASN A 143 15.42 -31.13 -5.47
C ASN A 143 14.03 -30.98 -4.83
N LEU A 144 12.97 -31.03 -5.64
CA LEU A 144 11.58 -31.00 -5.14
C LEU A 144 11.31 -32.16 -4.16
N MET A 145 11.64 -33.39 -4.57
CA MET A 145 11.46 -34.56 -3.71
C MET A 145 12.31 -34.45 -2.44
N GLN A 146 13.58 -34.07 -2.58
CA GLN A 146 14.50 -33.91 -1.46
C GLN A 146 13.96 -32.89 -0.45
N ARG A 147 13.47 -31.72 -0.89
CA ARG A 147 12.91 -30.70 -0.01
C ARG A 147 11.60 -31.12 0.66
N VAL A 148 10.73 -31.83 -0.05
CA VAL A 148 9.50 -32.38 0.56
C VAL A 148 9.87 -33.37 1.67
N LEU A 149 10.84 -34.26 1.41
CA LEU A 149 11.32 -35.24 2.38
C LEU A 149 12.04 -34.58 3.57
N GLU A 150 12.93 -33.61 3.34
CA GLU A 150 13.60 -32.84 4.39
C GLU A 150 12.60 -32.15 5.32
N ARG A 151 11.60 -31.46 4.74
CA ARG A 151 10.59 -30.71 5.51
C ARG A 151 9.63 -31.64 6.25
N LEU A 152 9.35 -32.84 5.75
CA LEU A 152 8.54 -33.86 6.45
C LEU A 152 9.29 -34.55 7.58
N MET A 153 10.56 -34.91 7.34
CA MET A 153 11.38 -35.63 8.32
C MET A 153 12.02 -34.69 9.35
N GLY A 154 12.03 -33.38 9.12
CA GLY A 154 12.65 -32.38 10.01
C GLY A 154 14.17 -32.48 10.08
N VAL A 155 14.80 -33.23 9.16
CA VAL A 155 16.25 -33.41 9.06
C VAL A 155 16.75 -32.54 7.91
N GLY A 156 17.49 -31.48 8.23
CA GLY A 156 18.11 -30.62 7.23
C GLY A 156 19.09 -31.42 6.37
N VAL A 157 18.89 -31.41 5.06
CA VAL A 157 19.91 -31.85 4.10
C VAL A 157 20.42 -30.58 3.43
N SER A 158 21.72 -30.29 3.63
CA SER A 158 22.40 -29.21 2.94
C SER A 158 22.59 -29.57 1.48
N VAL A 159 22.28 -28.63 0.59
CA VAL A 159 22.65 -28.69 -0.83
C VAL A 159 24.13 -28.32 -0.91
N GLU A 160 24.93 -29.19 -1.50
CA GLU A 160 26.30 -28.88 -1.89
C GLU A 160 26.24 -27.86 -3.04
N GLU A 161 26.69 -26.64 -2.78
CA GLU A 161 27.43 -25.89 -3.79
C GLU A 161 28.89 -26.37 -3.66
N ASP A 162 29.45 -26.84 -4.76
CA ASP A 162 30.79 -27.40 -4.85
C ASP A 162 31.85 -26.36 -4.41
N GLU A 163 32.47 -26.53 -3.24
CA GLU A 163 33.84 -26.06 -2.99
C GLU A 163 34.60 -27.07 -2.12
N GLU A 164 35.76 -27.47 -2.63
CA GLU A 164 36.75 -28.31 -1.96
C GLU A 164 37.32 -27.60 -0.71
N ASP A 165 37.68 -28.40 0.30
CA ASP A 165 38.45 -28.07 1.51
C ASP A 165 37.81 -27.18 2.59
N SER A 166 37.35 -27.81 3.68
CA SER A 166 38.16 -27.96 4.91
C SER A 166 37.33 -28.40 6.14
N GLY A 167 37.72 -29.53 6.72
CA GLY A 167 37.76 -29.81 8.16
C GLY A 167 36.53 -29.59 9.05
N ILE A 168 35.94 -30.72 9.47
CA ILE A 168 35.07 -30.94 10.65
C ILE A 168 33.56 -30.74 10.40
N HIS A 169 32.91 -31.76 9.84
CA HIS A 169 31.46 -31.94 9.97
C HIS A 169 31.12 -33.39 10.33
N LEU A 170 30.21 -33.55 11.31
CA LEU A 170 29.57 -34.82 11.68
C LEU A 170 28.91 -35.47 10.45
N PRO A 171 28.85 -36.82 10.38
CA PRO A 171 28.27 -37.52 9.23
C PRO A 171 26.74 -37.46 9.28
N GLN A 172 26.13 -36.41 8.75
CA GLN A 172 24.71 -36.43 8.39
C GLN A 172 24.58 -37.24 7.08
N LYS A 173 24.22 -38.52 7.21
CA LYS A 173 24.07 -39.47 6.11
C LYS A 173 23.18 -38.91 5.00
N ARG A 174 23.74 -38.79 3.79
CA ARG A 174 23.01 -38.59 2.53
C ARG A 174 22.00 -39.73 2.36
N VAL A 175 20.71 -39.45 2.56
CA VAL A 175 19.64 -40.41 2.25
C VAL A 175 19.28 -40.21 0.78
N SER A 176 19.36 -41.29 -0.02
CA SER A 176 18.76 -41.30 -1.35
C SER A 176 17.26 -41.01 -1.21
N CYS A 177 16.85 -39.82 -1.64
CA CYS A 177 15.48 -39.34 -1.52
C CYS A 177 14.59 -40.02 -2.54
N SER A 178 14.18 -41.26 -2.26
CA SER A 178 13.13 -41.95 -3.01
C SER A 178 11.81 -41.84 -2.26
N ILE A 179 10.70 -41.80 -3.02
CA ILE A 179 9.35 -41.81 -2.44
C ILE A 179 9.09 -43.10 -1.62
N SER A 180 9.80 -44.19 -1.90
CA SER A 180 9.74 -45.42 -1.10
C SER A 180 10.27 -45.24 0.33
N VAL A 181 11.30 -44.41 0.53
CA VAL A 181 11.78 -44.04 1.87
C VAL A 181 10.73 -43.23 2.61
N LEU A 182 10.01 -42.34 1.91
CA LEU A 182 8.90 -41.60 2.49
C LEU A 182 7.76 -42.54 2.92
N CYS A 183 7.39 -43.52 2.08
CA CYS A 183 6.39 -44.52 2.45
C CYS A 183 6.80 -45.33 3.69
N GLN A 184 8.06 -45.74 3.78
CA GLN A 184 8.57 -46.51 4.92
C GLN A 184 8.63 -45.67 6.20
N TRP A 185 9.05 -44.40 6.09
CA TRP A 185 9.03 -43.46 7.20
C TRP A 185 7.61 -43.20 7.68
N TYR A 186 6.69 -42.89 6.76
CA TYR A 186 5.29 -42.61 7.09
C TYR A 186 4.64 -43.82 7.78
N LYS A 187 4.80 -45.04 7.24
CA LYS A 187 4.32 -46.28 7.87
C LYS A 187 4.89 -46.50 9.28
N THR A 188 6.14 -46.08 9.53
CA THR A 188 6.77 -46.17 10.86
C THR A 188 6.14 -45.17 11.83
N VAL A 189 5.95 -43.92 11.39
CA VAL A 189 5.43 -42.83 12.23
C VAL A 189 3.94 -43.01 12.52
N THR A 190 3.14 -43.44 11.55
CA THR A 190 1.70 -43.72 11.78
C THR A 190 1.49 -44.88 12.73
N LYS A 191 2.34 -45.91 12.69
CA LYS A 191 2.28 -47.05 13.62
C LYS A 191 2.62 -46.66 15.06
N MET A 192 3.47 -45.66 15.26
CA MET A 192 3.92 -45.27 16.60
C MET A 192 3.06 -44.19 17.27
N CYS A 193 2.47 -43.25 16.54
CA CYS A 193 1.88 -42.03 17.14
C CYS A 193 0.37 -41.83 16.96
N PHE A 194 -0.32 -42.44 15.98
CA PHE A 194 -1.70 -42.06 15.65
C PHE A 194 -2.63 -43.26 15.39
N LYS A 195 -3.88 -43.18 15.88
CA LYS A 195 -4.93 -44.21 15.64
C LYS A 195 -5.58 -44.12 14.24
N GLY A 196 -5.20 -43.13 13.44
CA GLY A 196 -5.62 -42.94 12.06
C GLY A 196 -4.44 -42.50 11.19
N SER A 197 -4.60 -42.50 9.87
CA SER A 197 -3.60 -42.03 8.91
C SER A 197 -3.76 -40.53 8.64
N PRO A 198 -2.94 -39.64 9.22
CA PRO A 198 -3.03 -38.20 9.00
C PRO A 198 -2.57 -37.82 7.58
N PRO A 199 -3.33 -37.02 6.81
CA PRO A 199 -2.88 -36.58 5.48
C PRO A 199 -1.59 -35.74 5.51
N ILE A 200 -0.77 -35.94 4.48
CA ILE A 200 0.39 -35.11 4.19
C ILE A 200 -0.09 -33.98 3.27
N VAL A 201 -0.02 -32.75 3.78
CA VAL A 201 -0.43 -31.56 3.01
C VAL A 201 0.80 -30.90 2.41
N VAL A 202 0.85 -30.81 1.07
CA VAL A 202 1.91 -30.13 0.32
C VAL A 202 1.36 -28.83 -0.27
N ILE A 203 1.88 -27.70 0.20
CA ILE A 203 1.50 -26.35 -0.19
C ILE A 203 2.52 -25.83 -1.21
N PHE A 204 2.07 -25.58 -2.43
CA PHE A 204 2.85 -24.93 -3.48
C PHE A 204 2.54 -23.44 -3.45
N LYS A 205 3.47 -22.62 -2.98
CA LYS A 205 3.22 -21.17 -2.78
C LYS A 205 3.00 -20.42 -4.11
N ASP A 206 3.88 -20.67 -5.09
CA ASP A 206 3.90 -19.96 -6.37
C ASP A 206 3.71 -20.94 -7.53
N PHE A 207 2.48 -21.40 -7.77
CA PHE A 207 2.21 -22.44 -8.78
C PHE A 207 2.72 -22.06 -10.19
N GLU A 208 2.63 -20.78 -10.54
CA GLU A 208 2.99 -20.25 -11.87
C GLU A 208 4.49 -20.23 -12.16
N ALA A 209 5.32 -20.18 -11.12
CA ALA A 209 6.77 -20.11 -11.26
C ALA A 209 7.43 -21.50 -11.38
N PHE A 210 6.68 -22.59 -11.20
CA PHE A 210 7.22 -23.94 -11.33
C PHE A 210 7.46 -24.34 -12.77
N ASN A 211 8.52 -25.13 -13.00
CA ASN A 211 8.73 -25.77 -14.29
C ASN A 211 7.62 -26.81 -14.52
N PRO A 212 6.84 -26.72 -15.62
CA PRO A 212 5.72 -27.61 -15.87
C PRO A 212 6.13 -29.08 -15.91
N ARG A 213 7.33 -29.41 -16.45
CA ARG A 213 7.80 -30.81 -16.54
C ARG A 213 8.03 -31.42 -15.16
N VAL A 214 8.69 -30.66 -14.27
CA VAL A 214 8.99 -31.12 -12.90
C VAL A 214 7.71 -31.38 -12.12
N LEU A 215 6.72 -30.49 -12.27
CA LEU A 215 5.44 -30.61 -11.59
C LEU A 215 4.62 -31.79 -12.13
N GLN A 216 4.58 -31.98 -13.45
CA GLN A 216 3.91 -33.11 -14.09
C GLN A 216 4.50 -34.45 -13.62
N ASP A 217 5.81 -34.59 -13.66
CA ASP A 217 6.50 -35.81 -13.23
C ASP A 217 6.25 -36.08 -11.73
N PHE A 218 6.29 -35.04 -10.90
CA PHE A 218 6.01 -35.15 -9.48
C PHE A 218 4.57 -35.62 -9.20
N ILE A 219 3.57 -35.03 -9.86
CA ILE A 219 2.17 -35.44 -9.71
C ILE A 219 1.97 -36.89 -10.17
N LEU A 220 2.56 -37.29 -11.31
CA LEU A 220 2.49 -38.66 -11.81
C LEU A 220 3.13 -39.67 -10.85
N ILE A 221 4.25 -39.32 -10.22
CA ILE A 221 4.90 -40.14 -9.20
C ILE A 221 3.97 -40.24 -7.98
N CYS A 222 3.52 -39.11 -7.42
CA CYS A 222 2.62 -39.08 -6.27
C CYS A 222 1.35 -39.91 -6.51
N ASN A 223 0.79 -39.86 -7.72
CA ASN A 223 -0.41 -40.61 -8.09
C ASN A 223 -0.24 -42.13 -7.94
N ARG A 224 0.95 -42.66 -8.27
CA ARG A 224 1.25 -44.10 -8.11
C ARG A 224 1.31 -44.53 -6.64
N TYR A 225 1.54 -43.60 -5.71
CA TYR A 225 1.70 -43.89 -4.27
C TYR A 225 0.51 -43.42 -3.41
N ILE A 226 -0.61 -42.99 -3.99
CA ILE A 226 -1.80 -42.52 -3.25
C ILE A 226 -2.30 -43.56 -2.24
N HIS A 227 -2.29 -44.84 -2.61
CA HIS A 227 -2.76 -45.91 -1.72
C HIS A 227 -1.89 -46.09 -0.47
N GLU A 228 -0.63 -45.66 -0.51
CA GLU A 228 0.30 -45.75 0.61
C GLU A 228 0.41 -44.43 1.40
N LEU A 229 0.20 -43.30 0.72
CA LEU A 229 0.36 -41.95 1.26
C LEU A 229 -0.91 -41.10 1.00
N PRO A 230 -1.67 -40.70 2.03
CA PRO A 230 -2.76 -39.75 1.86
C PRO A 230 -2.19 -38.35 1.59
N LEU A 231 -2.00 -38.00 0.32
CA LEU A 231 -1.47 -36.71 -0.14
C LEU A 231 -2.62 -35.73 -0.43
N ILE A 232 -2.45 -34.48 0.01
CA ILE A 232 -3.34 -33.36 -0.32
C ILE A 232 -2.47 -32.22 -0.85
N PHE A 233 -2.86 -31.63 -1.98
CA PHE A 233 -2.15 -30.48 -2.55
C PHE A 233 -2.91 -29.18 -2.32
N VAL A 234 -2.17 -28.10 -2.04
CA VAL A 234 -2.70 -26.73 -2.01
C VAL A 234 -1.90 -25.92 -3.02
N PHE A 235 -2.56 -25.38 -4.05
CA PHE A 235 -1.95 -24.54 -5.06
C PHE A 235 -2.23 -23.07 -4.77
N GLY A 236 -1.18 -22.29 -4.52
CA GLY A 236 -1.22 -20.84 -4.53
C GLY A 236 -1.19 -20.32 -5.96
N ILE A 237 -2.32 -19.79 -6.43
CA ILE A 237 -2.48 -19.23 -7.77
C ILE A 237 -2.61 -17.71 -7.64
N ALA A 238 -1.78 -16.98 -8.37
CA ALA A 238 -1.81 -15.52 -8.37
C ALA A 238 -2.84 -14.97 -9.36
N THR A 239 -2.96 -15.58 -10.54
CA THR A 239 -3.81 -15.11 -11.63
C THR A 239 -5.21 -15.73 -11.60
N SER A 240 -5.50 -16.65 -12.53
CA SER A 240 -6.80 -17.29 -12.71
C SER A 240 -6.66 -18.81 -12.68
N PRO A 241 -7.74 -19.54 -12.37
CA PRO A 241 -7.75 -21.00 -12.41
C PRO A 241 -7.37 -21.62 -13.75
N SER A 242 -7.54 -20.90 -14.86
CA SER A 242 -7.12 -21.33 -16.19
C SER A 242 -5.61 -21.59 -16.29
N THR A 243 -4.80 -20.96 -15.44
CA THR A 243 -3.35 -21.19 -15.39
C THR A 243 -3.01 -22.63 -15.03
N VAL A 244 -3.85 -23.30 -14.23
CA VAL A 244 -3.70 -24.73 -13.95
C VAL A 244 -3.83 -25.56 -15.23
N GLN A 245 -4.78 -25.22 -16.10
CA GLN A 245 -5.01 -25.90 -17.38
C GLN A 245 -3.89 -25.62 -18.40
N HIS A 246 -3.21 -24.47 -18.29
CA HIS A 246 -2.09 -24.14 -19.17
C HIS A 246 -0.78 -24.83 -18.73
N ILE A 247 -0.55 -24.96 -17.43
CA ILE A 247 0.69 -25.56 -16.88
C ILE A 247 0.58 -27.10 -16.85
N LEU A 248 -0.60 -27.64 -16.53
CA LEU A 248 -0.85 -29.06 -16.47
C LEU A 248 -1.65 -29.52 -17.69
N PRO A 249 -1.13 -30.47 -18.49
CA PRO A 249 -1.90 -31.06 -19.58
C PRO A 249 -3.10 -31.83 -19.02
N HIS A 250 -4.13 -32.02 -19.84
CA HIS A 250 -5.35 -32.74 -19.46
C HIS A 250 -5.07 -34.13 -18.87
N SER A 251 -4.04 -34.84 -19.35
CA SER A 251 -3.64 -36.15 -18.83
C SER A 251 -3.26 -36.13 -17.34
N VAL A 252 -2.66 -35.03 -16.86
CA VAL A 252 -2.27 -34.86 -15.45
C VAL A 252 -3.39 -34.19 -14.66
N SER A 253 -4.12 -33.25 -15.26
CA SER A 253 -5.25 -32.59 -14.60
C SER A 253 -6.37 -33.57 -14.23
N SER A 254 -6.60 -34.63 -15.01
CA SER A 254 -7.58 -35.67 -14.67
C SER A 254 -7.20 -36.51 -13.43
N LEU A 255 -5.96 -36.40 -12.95
CA LEU A 255 -5.50 -37.07 -11.73
C LEU A 255 -5.75 -36.23 -10.47
N LEU A 256 -6.20 -34.98 -10.64
CA LEU A 256 -6.39 -34.04 -9.54
C LEU A 256 -7.89 -33.77 -9.36
N CYS A 257 -8.37 -33.88 -8.13
CA CYS A 257 -9.70 -33.42 -7.75
C CYS A 257 -9.57 -31.98 -7.23
N ILE A 258 -9.78 -30.99 -8.11
CA ILE A 258 -9.52 -29.58 -7.81
C ILE A 258 -10.79 -28.90 -7.28
N GLU A 259 -10.73 -28.37 -6.06
CA GLU A 259 -11.72 -27.43 -5.52
C GLU A 259 -11.14 -26.01 -5.48
N LEU A 260 -11.97 -25.02 -5.84
CA LEU A 260 -11.56 -23.63 -5.96
C LEU A 260 -11.91 -22.83 -4.72
N PHE A 261 -10.89 -22.16 -4.16
CA PHE A 261 -11.01 -21.25 -3.03
C PHE A 261 -10.56 -19.86 -3.47
N GLN A 262 -11.47 -18.89 -3.37
CA GLN A 262 -11.17 -17.51 -3.74
C GLN A 262 -10.85 -16.70 -2.49
N SER A 263 -9.70 -16.04 -2.48
CA SER A 263 -9.35 -15.09 -1.43
C SER A 263 -10.04 -13.73 -1.63
N LEU A 264 -10.05 -12.93 -0.56
CA LEU A 264 -10.52 -11.55 -0.59
C LEU A 264 -9.68 -10.72 -1.55
N SER A 265 -10.32 -9.74 -2.19
CA SER A 265 -9.60 -8.83 -3.08
C SER A 265 -8.66 -7.91 -2.30
N CYS A 266 -7.47 -7.63 -2.85
CA CYS A 266 -6.48 -6.73 -2.23
C CYS A 266 -7.05 -5.32 -1.97
N THR A 267 -7.95 -4.85 -2.84
CA THR A 267 -8.60 -3.53 -2.68
C THR A 267 -9.54 -3.48 -1.48
N GLN A 268 -10.24 -4.58 -1.18
CA GLN A 268 -11.07 -4.70 0.03
C GLN A 268 -10.18 -4.82 1.27
N HIS A 269 -9.10 -5.61 1.21
CA HIS A 269 -8.13 -5.70 2.31
C HIS A 269 -7.52 -4.33 2.63
N LEU A 270 -7.13 -3.55 1.62
CA LEU A 270 -6.65 -2.18 1.86
C LEU A 270 -7.75 -1.29 2.46
N ALA A 271 -9.00 -1.40 1.99
CA ALA A 271 -10.10 -0.59 2.52
C ALA A 271 -10.36 -0.87 4.01
N THR A 272 -10.33 -2.14 4.43
CA THR A 272 -10.48 -2.51 5.85
C THR A 272 -9.28 -2.05 6.68
N VAL A 273 -8.06 -2.17 6.15
CA VAL A 273 -6.84 -1.70 6.81
C VAL A 273 -6.86 -0.18 6.99
N ILE A 274 -7.25 0.59 5.97
CA ILE A 274 -7.39 2.05 6.08
C ILE A 274 -8.47 2.41 7.11
N ASP A 275 -9.61 1.72 7.10
CA ASP A 275 -10.71 2.01 8.04
C ASP A 275 -10.33 1.74 9.50
N LYS A 276 -9.55 0.70 9.75
CA LYS A 276 -9.16 0.27 11.10
C LYS A 276 -7.91 1.00 11.62
N LEU A 277 -6.92 1.26 10.76
CA LEU A 277 -5.66 1.91 11.17
C LEU A 277 -5.75 3.44 11.08
N ILE A 278 -6.18 3.97 9.93
CA ILE A 278 -6.09 5.42 9.64
C ILE A 278 -7.33 6.16 10.15
N LEU A 279 -8.52 5.61 9.88
CA LEU A 279 -9.81 6.24 10.22
C LEU A 279 -10.24 6.02 11.68
N THR A 280 -9.33 5.63 12.57
CA THR A 280 -9.62 5.50 14.00
C THR A 280 -9.05 6.64 14.83
N SER A 281 -9.83 7.12 15.80
CA SER A 281 -9.40 8.15 16.75
C SER A 281 -8.42 7.65 17.83
N GLN A 282 -8.10 6.35 17.81
CA GLN A 282 -7.20 5.73 18.79
C GLN A 282 -5.74 6.08 18.51
N PHE A 283 -5.36 6.18 17.23
CA PHE A 283 -4.02 6.56 16.82
C PHE A 283 -3.91 8.08 16.74
N PRO A 284 -2.96 8.71 17.47
CA PRO A 284 -2.77 10.15 17.44
C PRO A 284 -2.10 10.61 16.14
N PHE A 285 -1.23 9.77 15.55
CA PHE A 285 -0.55 10.03 14.29
C PHE A 285 -1.53 9.95 13.10
N LYS A 286 -1.44 10.93 12.20
CA LYS A 286 -2.29 11.10 11.03
C LYS A 286 -1.48 11.50 9.80
N LEU A 287 -2.05 11.21 8.64
CA LEU A 287 -1.47 11.53 7.35
C LEU A 287 -2.25 12.66 6.69
N THR A 288 -1.53 13.54 5.99
CA THR A 288 -2.14 14.54 5.12
C THR A 288 -2.71 13.88 3.85
N GLY A 289 -3.73 14.49 3.23
CA GLY A 289 -4.37 13.98 2.01
C GLY A 289 -3.38 13.63 0.91
N LYS A 290 -2.40 14.51 0.64
CA LYS A 290 -1.33 14.29 -0.36
C LYS A 290 -0.47 13.06 -0.07
N VAL A 291 -0.11 12.82 1.19
CA VAL A 291 0.70 11.66 1.58
C VAL A 291 -0.10 10.36 1.39
N LEU A 292 -1.37 10.37 1.82
CA LEU A 292 -2.27 9.25 1.64
C LEU A 292 -2.52 8.96 0.16
N GLN A 293 -2.65 9.99 -0.68
CA GLN A 293 -2.78 9.87 -2.13
C GLN A 293 -1.55 9.22 -2.76
N VAL A 294 -0.33 9.61 -2.34
CA VAL A 294 0.91 8.95 -2.80
C VAL A 294 0.89 7.47 -2.42
N LEU A 295 0.63 7.11 -1.16
CA LEU A 295 0.61 5.72 -0.72
C LEU A 295 -0.46 4.87 -1.45
N VAL A 296 -1.65 5.44 -1.64
CA VAL A 296 -2.74 4.79 -2.38
C VAL A 296 -2.40 4.66 -3.87
N SER A 297 -1.75 5.66 -4.47
CA SER A 297 -1.31 5.60 -5.88
C SER A 297 -0.27 4.50 -6.09
N ILE A 298 0.68 4.36 -5.15
CA ILE A 298 1.67 3.27 -5.18
C ILE A 298 0.96 1.91 -5.15
N PHE A 299 -0.01 1.77 -4.27
CA PHE A 299 -0.77 0.52 -4.15
C PHE A 299 -1.59 0.19 -5.41
N LEU A 300 -2.34 1.16 -5.96
CA LEU A 300 -3.28 0.91 -7.05
C LEU A 300 -2.61 0.80 -8.43
N TYR A 301 -1.51 1.53 -8.66
CA TYR A 301 -0.87 1.59 -9.97
C TYR A 301 0.37 0.69 -10.10
N HIS A 302 0.94 0.22 -8.99
CA HIS A 302 2.16 -0.59 -9.02
C HIS A 302 1.94 -2.02 -8.47
N ASP A 303 1.77 -2.18 -7.15
CA ASP A 303 2.10 -3.48 -6.53
C ASP A 303 0.94 -4.22 -5.83
N PHE A 304 -0.25 -3.62 -5.67
CA PHE A 304 -1.41 -4.18 -4.93
C PHE A 304 -1.09 -4.88 -3.59
N SER A 305 0.07 -4.59 -2.98
CA SER A 305 0.55 -5.22 -1.75
C SER A 305 0.24 -4.34 -0.55
N VAL A 306 -0.48 -4.91 0.42
CA VAL A 306 -0.79 -4.21 1.67
C VAL A 306 0.44 -4.15 2.57
N ARG A 307 1.36 -5.12 2.48
CA ARG A 307 2.65 -5.05 3.17
C ARG A 307 3.48 -3.83 2.74
N ASN A 308 3.54 -3.52 1.45
CA ASN A 308 4.24 -2.34 0.96
C ASN A 308 3.55 -1.05 1.45
N PHE A 309 2.21 -1.03 1.50
CA PHE A 309 1.46 0.07 2.09
C PHE A 309 1.79 0.27 3.58
N VAL A 310 1.82 -0.80 4.37
CA VAL A 310 2.15 -0.76 5.82
C VAL A 310 3.61 -0.35 6.05
N LYS A 311 4.56 -0.78 5.20
CA LYS A 311 5.94 -0.26 5.21
C LYS A 311 5.99 1.23 4.85
N GLY A 312 5.17 1.69 3.92
CA GLY A 312 5.02 3.11 3.61
C GLY A 312 4.49 3.92 4.79
N LEU A 313 3.53 3.37 5.55
CA LEU A 313 3.07 3.95 6.81
C LEU A 313 4.18 3.97 7.87
N GLN A 314 4.98 2.90 7.97
CA GLN A 314 6.12 2.83 8.87
C GLN A 314 7.15 3.92 8.57
N LEU A 315 7.47 4.11 7.29
CA LEU A 315 8.41 5.15 6.85
C LEU A 315 7.85 6.55 7.12
N ALA A 316 6.57 6.79 6.86
CA ALA A 316 5.93 8.07 7.18
C ALA A 316 5.90 8.35 8.69
N LEU A 317 5.67 7.33 9.51
CA LEU A 317 5.74 7.42 10.97
C LEU A 317 7.16 7.80 11.41
N LEU A 318 8.17 7.07 10.92
CA LEU A 318 9.58 7.30 11.28
C LEU A 318 10.02 8.72 10.89
N GLU A 319 9.73 9.13 9.66
CA GLU A 319 10.09 10.45 9.14
C GLU A 319 9.42 11.58 9.93
N HIS A 320 8.16 11.40 10.36
CA HIS A 320 7.45 12.37 11.20
C HIS A 320 8.11 12.56 12.56
N PHE A 321 8.47 11.47 13.23
CA PHE A 321 9.13 11.54 14.54
C PHE A 321 10.58 12.02 14.44
N HIS A 322 11.26 11.77 13.31
CA HIS A 322 12.61 12.22 13.05
C HIS A 322 12.65 13.72 12.75
N SER A 323 11.85 14.18 11.77
CA SER A 323 11.85 15.57 11.28
C SER A 323 11.31 16.58 12.27
N GLN A 324 10.31 16.22 13.09
CA GLN A 324 9.67 17.16 14.01
C GLN A 324 9.98 16.83 15.48
N PRO A 325 10.56 17.77 16.25
CA PRO A 325 10.80 17.59 17.68
C PRO A 325 9.50 17.67 18.51
N LEU A 326 8.51 18.46 18.05
CA LEU A 326 7.22 18.61 18.74
C LEU A 326 6.33 17.37 18.69
N SER A 327 6.69 16.37 17.87
CA SER A 327 6.02 15.07 17.78
C SER A 327 5.99 14.30 19.11
N VAL A 328 6.77 14.69 20.12
CA VAL A 328 6.66 14.19 21.51
C VAL A 328 5.23 14.34 22.07
N LEU A 329 4.48 15.33 21.59
CA LEU A 329 3.10 15.57 22.01
C LEU A 329 2.09 14.61 21.34
N CYS A 330 2.51 13.85 20.32
CA CYS A 330 1.70 12.89 19.57
C CYS A 330 1.51 11.55 20.32
N CYS A 331 1.00 11.61 21.56
CA CYS A 331 0.78 10.44 22.43
C CYS A 331 -0.69 10.25 22.81
N LYS A 332 -0.97 9.36 23.78
CA LYS A 332 -2.28 9.27 24.44
C LYS A 332 -2.55 10.54 25.27
N LYS A 333 -3.81 10.74 25.68
CA LYS A 333 -4.28 11.99 26.33
C LYS A 333 -3.52 12.36 27.60
N GLN A 334 -3.19 11.38 28.43
CA GLN A 334 -2.52 11.60 29.71
C GLN A 334 -1.04 11.93 29.48
N GLU A 335 -0.36 11.12 28.68
CA GLU A 335 1.04 11.30 28.30
C GLU A 335 1.27 12.65 27.60
N ALA A 336 0.42 13.02 26.64
CA ALA A 336 0.59 14.31 25.95
C ALA A 336 0.41 15.53 26.86
N ARG A 337 -0.43 15.44 27.92
CA ARG A 337 -0.56 16.54 28.89
C ARG A 337 0.68 16.65 29.76
N HIS A 338 1.20 15.51 30.20
CA HIS A 338 2.44 15.44 30.97
C HIS A 338 3.62 15.98 30.17
N ASN A 339 3.75 15.56 28.91
CA ASN A 339 4.80 16.03 28.01
C ASN A 339 4.65 17.53 27.71
N ALA A 340 3.42 18.04 27.56
CA ALA A 340 3.18 19.48 27.39
C ALA A 340 3.62 20.32 28.60
N GLN A 341 3.57 19.79 29.83
CA GLN A 341 4.08 20.49 31.02
C GLN A 341 5.61 20.50 31.07
N LYS A 342 6.23 19.42 30.58
CA LYS A 342 7.67 19.22 30.56
C LYS A 342 8.43 19.97 29.45
N LEU A 343 7.72 20.64 28.54
CA LEU A 343 8.34 21.35 27.42
C LEU A 343 9.40 22.36 27.91
N SER A 344 10.57 22.33 27.27
CA SER A 344 11.61 23.32 27.49
C SER A 344 11.26 24.65 26.82
N HIS A 345 12.00 25.72 27.15
CA HIS A 345 11.82 27.03 26.51
C HIS A 345 11.96 26.95 24.99
N LYS A 346 12.98 26.22 24.50
CA LYS A 346 13.20 25.98 23.06
C LYS A 346 12.02 25.28 22.40
N ASP A 347 11.43 24.29 23.07
CA ASP A 347 10.24 23.61 22.55
C ASP A 347 9.04 24.55 22.46
N VAL A 348 8.88 25.45 23.42
CA VAL A 348 7.82 26.48 23.41
C VAL A 348 8.05 27.48 22.27
N GLU A 349 9.29 27.89 22.00
CA GLU A 349 9.61 28.72 20.83
C GLU A 349 9.28 28.03 19.52
N MET A 350 9.59 26.73 19.40
CA MET A 350 9.21 25.93 18.23
C MET A 350 7.68 25.86 18.07
N VAL A 351 6.93 25.77 19.17
CA VAL A 351 5.46 25.85 19.13
C VAL A 351 5.00 27.22 18.62
N ARG A 352 5.62 28.32 19.07
CA ARG A 352 5.30 29.67 18.61
C ARG A 352 5.57 29.87 17.12
N GLN A 353 6.58 29.20 16.58
CA GLN A 353 6.94 29.23 15.15
C GLN A 353 6.01 28.41 14.25
N LEU A 354 5.11 27.58 14.82
CA LEU A 354 4.19 26.78 14.01
C LEU A 354 3.17 27.67 13.27
N PRO A 355 2.94 27.47 11.96
CA PRO A 355 1.98 28.24 11.20
C PRO A 355 0.56 28.20 11.78
N SER A 356 0.09 27.03 12.23
CA SER A 356 -1.24 26.90 12.84
C SER A 356 -1.36 27.65 14.17
N PHE A 357 -0.27 27.74 14.93
CA PHE A 357 -0.24 28.47 16.19
C PHE A 357 -0.22 29.99 15.94
N MET A 358 0.54 30.45 14.94
CA MET A 358 0.53 31.87 14.54
C MET A 358 -0.88 32.32 14.13
N ARG A 359 -1.58 31.54 13.30
CA ARG A 359 -2.99 31.80 12.94
C ARG A 359 -3.90 31.84 14.16
N TYR A 360 -3.67 30.96 15.14
CA TYR A 360 -4.45 30.97 16.38
C TYR A 360 -4.23 32.25 17.19
N VAL A 361 -2.97 32.70 17.33
CA VAL A 361 -2.62 33.96 18.02
C VAL A 361 -3.29 35.16 17.33
N GLU A 362 -3.27 35.21 16.00
CA GLU A 362 -3.93 36.28 15.23
C GLU A 362 -5.44 36.40 15.53
N THR A 363 -6.12 35.29 15.80
CA THR A 363 -7.57 35.28 16.11
C THR A 363 -7.92 35.67 17.55
N GLN A 364 -6.95 35.77 18.46
CA GLN A 364 -7.21 36.10 19.87
C GLN A 364 -7.15 37.59 20.18
N GLU A 365 -7.71 37.96 21.33
CA GLU A 365 -7.68 39.32 21.87
C GLU A 365 -6.23 39.80 22.10
N PRO A 366 -5.96 41.12 21.93
CA PRO A 366 -4.60 41.66 22.01
C PRO A 366 -3.93 41.46 23.38
N GLN A 367 -4.71 41.34 24.45
CA GLN A 367 -4.20 41.00 25.79
C GLN A 367 -3.71 39.55 25.87
N GLU A 368 -4.43 38.61 25.27
CA GLU A 368 -4.02 37.20 25.21
C GLU A 368 -2.83 37.02 24.25
N GLN A 369 -2.75 37.79 23.17
CA GLN A 369 -1.59 37.77 22.25
C GLN A 369 -0.29 38.09 22.99
N VAL A 370 -0.26 39.13 23.82
CA VAL A 370 0.93 39.49 24.61
C VAL A 370 1.30 38.38 25.58
N GLN A 371 0.32 37.75 26.24
CA GLN A 371 0.57 36.64 27.16
C GLN A 371 1.11 35.39 26.47
N LEU A 372 0.59 35.04 25.28
CA LEU A 372 1.04 33.91 24.47
C LEU A 372 2.48 34.09 23.93
N LEU A 373 2.87 35.34 23.65
CA LEU A 373 4.21 35.65 23.14
C LEU A 373 5.25 35.79 24.26
N THR A 374 4.84 36.20 25.47
CA THR A 374 5.77 36.52 26.57
C THR A 374 5.90 35.40 27.60
N SER A 375 4.80 34.72 27.95
CA SER A 375 4.78 33.72 29.03
C SER A 375 4.83 32.29 28.49
N ASP A 376 5.79 31.50 28.94
CA ASP A 376 5.90 30.09 28.54
C ASP A 376 4.89 29.20 29.25
N ASP A 377 4.62 29.45 30.53
CA ASP A 377 3.67 28.65 31.31
C ASP A 377 2.26 28.79 30.75
N HIS A 378 1.89 29.98 30.30
CA HIS A 378 0.62 30.20 29.63
C HIS A 378 0.52 29.43 28.32
N VAL A 379 1.58 29.43 27.49
CA VAL A 379 1.61 28.63 26.26
C VAL A 379 1.47 27.14 26.56
N LYS A 380 2.10 26.62 27.62
CA LYS A 380 1.94 25.21 28.03
C LYS A 380 0.49 24.87 28.40
N GLU A 381 -0.21 25.75 29.11
CA GLU A 381 -1.62 25.56 29.44
C GLU A 381 -2.52 25.59 28.20
N VAL A 382 -2.29 26.56 27.32
CA VAL A 382 -3.02 26.71 26.05
C VAL A 382 -2.77 25.51 25.14
N CYS A 383 -1.53 25.03 25.02
CA CYS A 383 -1.20 23.80 24.30
C CYS A 383 -2.00 22.60 24.80
N GLN A 384 -2.17 22.43 26.12
CA GLN A 384 -3.02 21.36 26.63
C GLN A 384 -4.49 21.52 26.23
N MET A 385 -4.99 22.75 26.16
CA MET A 385 -6.36 23.05 25.73
C MET A 385 -6.54 22.76 24.23
N LEU A 386 -5.61 23.21 23.39
CA LEU A 386 -5.60 22.97 21.95
C LEU A 386 -5.49 21.47 21.63
N LEU A 387 -4.59 20.73 22.29
CA LEU A 387 -4.49 19.27 22.14
C LEU A 387 -5.77 18.53 22.58
N LYS A 388 -6.51 19.05 23.57
CA LYS A 388 -7.84 18.50 23.93
C LYS A 388 -8.86 18.83 22.83
N GLY A 389 -8.79 20.02 22.24
CA GLY A 389 -9.62 20.47 21.10
C GLY A 389 -9.42 19.58 19.88
N LEU A 390 -8.19 19.42 19.43
CA LEU A 390 -7.81 18.61 18.26
C LEU A 390 -8.30 17.16 18.38
N ARG A 391 -8.15 16.54 19.56
CA ARG A 391 -8.67 15.18 19.79
C ARG A 391 -10.20 15.11 19.79
N LYS A 392 -10.90 16.15 20.28
CA LYS A 392 -12.37 16.21 20.19
C LYS A 392 -12.80 16.35 18.73
N TYR A 393 -12.07 17.15 17.95
CA TYR A 393 -12.26 17.29 16.52
C TYR A 393 -12.13 15.92 15.82
N HIS A 394 -11.02 15.18 16.00
CA HIS A 394 -10.87 13.84 15.40
C HIS A 394 -11.96 12.85 15.82
N LYS A 395 -12.44 12.91 17.07
CA LYS A 395 -13.54 12.03 17.53
C LYS A 395 -14.86 12.31 16.85
N ASN A 396 -15.13 13.56 16.48
CA ASN A 396 -16.35 13.96 15.79
C ASN A 396 -16.22 13.78 14.27
N TYR A 397 -15.02 14.00 13.73
CA TYR A 397 -14.72 13.93 12.29
C TYR A 397 -15.02 12.55 11.69
N TYR A 398 -14.48 11.46 12.27
CA TYR A 398 -14.59 10.12 11.65
C TYR A 398 -16.01 9.57 11.55
N PRO A 399 -16.87 9.66 12.59
CA PRO A 399 -18.21 9.12 12.44
C PRO A 399 -19.06 9.95 11.48
N ILE A 400 -18.86 11.26 11.41
CA ILE A 400 -19.57 12.12 10.44
C ILE A 400 -19.10 11.83 9.02
N LEU A 401 -17.80 11.59 8.82
CA LEU A 401 -17.26 11.11 7.55
C LEU A 401 -17.90 9.77 7.14
N ARG A 402 -18.09 8.84 8.08
CA ARG A 402 -18.76 7.55 7.82
C ARG A 402 -20.24 7.73 7.50
N CYS A 403 -20.94 8.64 8.17
CA CYS A 403 -22.32 9.00 7.83
C CYS A 403 -22.41 9.54 6.41
N LEU A 404 -21.55 10.50 6.06
CA LEU A 404 -21.50 11.06 4.72
C LEU A 404 -21.20 9.97 3.68
N HIS A 405 -20.22 9.09 3.95
CA HIS A 405 -19.92 7.97 3.07
C HIS A 405 -21.10 7.01 2.89
N SER A 406 -21.82 6.68 3.95
CA SER A 406 -23.00 5.82 3.87
C SER A 406 -24.11 6.43 3.01
N LEU A 407 -24.27 7.76 3.04
CA LEU A 407 -25.24 8.49 2.21
C LEU A 407 -24.77 8.58 0.75
N THR A 408 -23.48 8.80 0.52
CA THR A 408 -22.94 8.97 -0.83
C THR A 408 -22.70 7.66 -1.55
N ALA A 409 -22.43 6.58 -0.83
CA ALA A 409 -22.23 5.25 -1.40
C ALA A 409 -23.53 4.66 -1.99
N SER A 410 -24.70 5.08 -1.49
CA SER A 410 -25.99 4.73 -2.09
C SER A 410 -26.32 5.49 -3.37
N LEU A 411 -25.57 6.56 -3.70
CA LEU A 411 -25.88 7.41 -4.85
C LEU A 411 -25.36 6.82 -6.16
N PRO A 412 -26.13 6.92 -7.26
CA PRO A 412 -25.64 6.62 -8.59
C PRO A 412 -24.55 7.64 -9.00
N LYS A 413 -23.56 7.20 -9.77
CA LYS A 413 -22.39 7.98 -10.25
C LYS A 413 -21.28 8.28 -9.23
N TYR A 414 -21.46 7.99 -7.94
CA TYR A 414 -20.41 8.11 -6.91
C TYR A 414 -19.62 9.44 -6.97
N PRO A 415 -20.29 10.60 -6.87
CA PRO A 415 -19.64 11.91 -7.06
C PRO A 415 -18.50 12.17 -6.08
N LEU A 416 -18.57 11.63 -4.86
CA LEU A 416 -17.57 11.79 -3.80
C LEU A 416 -16.71 10.53 -3.59
N GLY A 417 -16.76 9.59 -4.55
CA GLY A 417 -16.00 8.34 -4.52
C GLY A 417 -16.80 7.13 -4.04
N LYS A 418 -16.34 5.94 -4.46
CA LYS A 418 -16.94 4.64 -4.12
C LYS A 418 -16.51 4.15 -2.74
N GLN A 419 -15.31 4.52 -2.32
CA GLN A 419 -14.69 4.03 -1.09
C GLN A 419 -14.48 5.15 -0.09
N ILE A 420 -14.54 4.83 1.19
CA ILE A 420 -14.37 5.81 2.28
C ILE A 420 -13.04 6.58 2.21
N ARG A 421 -11.99 5.96 1.65
CA ARG A 421 -10.67 6.59 1.48
C ARG A 421 -10.68 7.75 0.48
N GLU A 422 -11.48 7.66 -0.58
CA GLU A 422 -11.56 8.70 -1.62
C GLU A 422 -12.25 9.94 -1.05
N LEU A 423 -13.37 9.74 -0.36
CA LEU A 423 -14.04 10.78 0.40
C LEU A 423 -13.08 11.39 1.42
N HIS A 424 -12.33 10.58 2.17
CA HIS A 424 -11.39 11.09 3.16
C HIS A 424 -10.31 11.99 2.54
N ILE A 425 -9.71 11.58 1.41
CA ILE A 425 -8.69 12.37 0.71
C ILE A 425 -9.29 13.69 0.24
N SER A 426 -10.48 13.66 -0.37
CA SER A 426 -11.19 14.87 -0.84
C SER A 426 -11.46 15.85 0.31
N CYS A 427 -11.96 15.34 1.46
CA CYS A 427 -12.21 16.15 2.66
C CYS A 427 -10.94 16.76 3.27
N LEU A 428 -9.78 16.13 3.09
CA LEU A 428 -8.51 16.62 3.62
C LEU A 428 -7.88 17.70 2.74
N GLU A 429 -8.09 17.65 1.42
CA GLU A 429 -7.49 18.60 0.47
C GLU A 429 -8.29 19.90 0.35
N LYS A 430 -9.62 19.80 0.34
CA LYS A 430 -10.52 20.95 0.15
C LYS A 430 -11.74 20.84 1.05
N ASN A 431 -12.37 21.98 1.30
CA ASN A 431 -13.69 22.03 1.89
C ASN A 431 -14.68 21.31 0.98
N VAL A 432 -15.36 20.29 1.51
CA VAL A 432 -16.28 19.45 0.72
C VAL A 432 -17.45 20.27 0.19
N TRP A 433 -17.96 21.24 0.95
CA TRP A 433 -19.11 22.07 0.53
C TRP A 433 -18.79 23.07 -0.59
N GLU A 434 -17.52 23.30 -0.90
CA GLU A 434 -17.10 24.16 -2.02
C GLU A 434 -16.94 23.38 -3.33
N THR A 435 -16.97 22.04 -3.30
CA THR A 435 -16.83 21.24 -4.51
C THR A 435 -18.17 21.05 -5.21
N ASN A 436 -18.15 21.18 -6.54
CA ASN A 436 -19.31 20.90 -7.41
C ASN A 436 -19.82 19.45 -7.23
N GLU A 437 -18.92 18.54 -6.84
CA GLU A 437 -19.22 17.13 -6.56
C GLU A 437 -20.16 16.97 -5.36
N TYR A 438 -19.98 17.76 -4.31
CA TYR A 438 -20.87 17.75 -3.15
C TYR A 438 -22.23 18.35 -3.48
N GLU A 439 -22.27 19.45 -4.23
CA GLU A 439 -23.54 20.03 -4.66
C GLU A 439 -24.35 19.03 -5.50
N SER A 440 -23.69 18.35 -6.44
CA SER A 440 -24.27 17.26 -7.22
C SER A 440 -24.76 16.12 -6.32
N ALA A 441 -23.97 15.71 -5.32
CA ALA A 441 -24.39 14.68 -4.35
C ALA A 441 -25.64 15.09 -3.57
N MET A 442 -25.71 16.33 -3.07
CA MET A 442 -26.86 16.85 -2.35
C MET A 442 -28.11 16.97 -3.24
N GLN A 443 -27.94 17.36 -4.50
CA GLN A 443 -29.03 17.36 -5.48
C GLN A 443 -29.56 15.94 -5.75
N LEU A 444 -28.69 14.94 -5.83
CA LEU A 444 -29.10 13.54 -5.97
C LEU A 444 -29.77 13.00 -4.70
N LEU A 445 -29.29 13.37 -3.51
CA LEU A 445 -29.93 13.02 -2.23
C LEU A 445 -31.34 13.62 -2.14
N ARG A 446 -31.55 14.83 -2.68
CA ARG A 446 -32.87 15.45 -2.81
C ARG A 446 -33.79 14.72 -3.80
N LEU A 447 -33.32 13.74 -4.55
CA LEU A 447 -34.14 12.94 -5.47
C LEU A 447 -34.43 11.53 -4.94
N LEU A 448 -33.83 11.14 -3.81
CA LEU A 448 -34.02 9.80 -3.24
C LEU A 448 -35.47 9.57 -2.78
N ALA A 449 -35.87 8.30 -2.91
CA ALA A 449 -37.13 7.79 -2.38
C ALA A 449 -37.08 7.71 -0.85
N LYS A 450 -38.27 7.68 -0.23
CA LYS A 450 -38.43 7.64 1.23
C LYS A 450 -37.73 6.43 1.86
N ASP A 451 -37.98 5.23 1.35
CA ASP A 451 -37.47 3.99 1.94
C ASP A 451 -35.94 3.92 1.90
N GLU A 452 -35.34 4.34 0.78
CA GLU A 452 -33.89 4.40 0.61
C GLU A 452 -33.26 5.44 1.55
N LEU A 453 -33.89 6.61 1.69
CA LEU A 453 -33.44 7.65 2.60
C LEU A 453 -33.51 7.18 4.07
N VAL A 454 -34.63 6.59 4.49
CA VAL A 454 -34.79 6.06 5.86
C VAL A 454 -33.78 4.93 6.12
N ALA A 455 -33.56 4.02 5.17
CA ALA A 455 -32.55 2.98 5.30
C ALA A 455 -31.13 3.57 5.44
N ALA A 456 -30.80 4.61 4.67
CA ALA A 456 -29.51 5.29 4.76
C ALA A 456 -29.36 6.07 6.09
N LEU A 457 -30.41 6.72 6.57
CA LEU A 457 -30.44 7.42 7.87
C LEU A 457 -30.31 6.44 9.04
N ARG A 458 -30.97 5.28 8.99
CA ARG A 458 -30.81 4.21 10.00
C ARG A 458 -29.37 3.72 10.06
N LYS A 459 -28.73 3.49 8.91
CA LYS A 459 -27.28 3.17 8.86
C LYS A 459 -26.43 4.29 9.46
N CYS A 460 -26.75 5.56 9.22
CA CYS A 460 -26.06 6.70 9.83
C CYS A 460 -26.25 6.74 11.36
N ALA A 461 -27.46 6.45 11.85
CA ALA A 461 -27.74 6.36 13.28
C ALA A 461 -26.92 5.24 13.92
N ASP A 462 -26.85 4.05 13.30
CA ASP A 462 -26.03 2.93 13.78
C ASP A 462 -24.54 3.27 13.86
N ILE A 463 -24.02 4.01 12.87
CA ILE A 463 -22.63 4.50 12.85
C ILE A 463 -22.36 5.48 13.98
N LEU A 464 -23.35 6.30 14.35
CA LEU A 464 -23.22 7.34 15.37
C LEU A 464 -23.43 6.81 16.79
N LYS A 465 -24.16 5.70 17.01
CA LYS A 465 -24.36 5.03 18.33
C LYS A 465 -23.09 4.86 19.17
N PRO A 466 -21.92 4.45 18.64
CA PRO A 466 -20.68 4.37 19.43
C PRO A 466 -20.06 5.75 19.79
N GLY A 467 -20.61 6.86 19.30
CA GLY A 467 -20.14 8.22 19.52
C GLY A 467 -20.25 8.66 21.00
N LYS A 468 -19.11 8.81 21.67
CA LYS A 468 -19.06 9.17 23.11
C LYS A 468 -19.27 10.66 23.40
N THR A 469 -19.23 11.55 22.42
CA THR A 469 -19.27 13.00 22.64
C THR A 469 -20.71 13.52 22.74
N LYS A 470 -20.94 14.54 23.60
CA LYS A 470 -22.27 15.13 23.83
C LYS A 470 -22.93 15.65 22.53
N LYS A 471 -22.13 16.26 21.63
CA LYS A 471 -22.60 16.76 20.32
C LYS A 471 -23.06 15.65 19.38
N MET A 472 -22.45 14.46 19.47
CA MET A 472 -22.84 13.33 18.64
C MET A 472 -24.09 12.64 19.19
N LYS A 473 -24.26 12.63 20.52
CA LYS A 473 -25.52 12.20 21.15
C LYS A 473 -26.69 13.12 20.81
N SER A 474 -26.48 14.44 20.76
CA SER A 474 -27.52 15.36 20.31
C SER A 474 -27.83 15.18 18.83
N ALA A 475 -26.81 14.99 17.98
CA ALA A 475 -27.01 14.71 16.56
C ALA A 475 -27.73 13.37 16.33
N LEU A 476 -27.45 12.35 17.14
CA LEU A 476 -28.17 11.08 17.16
C LEU A 476 -29.64 11.25 17.50
N GLN A 477 -29.95 11.96 18.59
CA GLN A 477 -31.33 12.19 19.02
C GLN A 477 -32.11 12.91 17.92
N GLN A 478 -31.51 13.92 17.29
CA GLN A 478 -32.15 14.63 16.18
C GLN A 478 -32.35 13.74 14.95
N LEU A 479 -31.40 12.86 14.62
CA LEU A 479 -31.56 11.89 13.53
C LEU A 479 -32.65 10.85 13.84
N GLU A 480 -32.73 10.36 15.07
CA GLU A 480 -33.78 9.45 15.53
C GLU A 480 -35.15 10.13 15.47
N ASP A 481 -35.25 11.40 15.87
CA ASP A 481 -36.47 12.20 15.74
C ASP A 481 -36.89 12.35 14.27
N TYR A 482 -35.95 12.60 13.35
CA TYR A 482 -36.26 12.66 11.92
C TYR A 482 -36.72 11.31 11.37
N ILE A 483 -36.10 10.20 11.78
CA ILE A 483 -36.52 8.84 11.38
C ILE A 483 -37.95 8.56 11.87
N ILE A 484 -38.27 8.90 13.12
CA ILE A 484 -39.62 8.74 13.68
C ILE A 484 -40.63 9.59 12.91
N ARG A 485 -40.29 10.83 12.54
CA ARG A 485 -41.16 11.68 11.71
C ARG A 485 -41.37 11.12 10.30
N PHE A 486 -40.36 10.46 9.71
CA PHE A 486 -40.54 9.76 8.44
C PHE A 486 -41.48 8.55 8.58
N GLU A 487 -41.38 7.79 9.66
CA GLU A 487 -42.27 6.64 9.93
C GLU A 487 -43.72 7.09 10.20
N GLN A 488 -43.93 8.17 10.95
CA GLN A 488 -45.26 8.76 11.20
C GLN A 488 -45.94 9.29 9.91
N LEU A 489 -45.16 9.66 8.90
CA LEU A 489 -45.69 10.01 7.58
C LEU A 489 -46.24 8.78 6.82
N ASP A 490 -45.83 7.55 7.16
CA ASP A 490 -46.45 6.34 6.58
C ASP A 490 -47.82 6.08 7.21
N GLU A 491 -47.97 6.30 8.51
CA GLU A 491 -49.26 6.15 9.19
C GLU A 491 -50.31 7.14 8.67
N THR A 492 -49.92 8.37 8.33
CA THR A 492 -50.84 9.38 7.78
C THR A 492 -51.18 9.20 6.31
N LEU A 493 -50.29 8.61 5.49
CA LEU A 493 -50.56 8.33 4.07
C LEU A 493 -51.39 7.07 3.83
N SER A 494 -51.53 6.19 4.82
CA SER A 494 -52.46 5.05 4.76
C SER A 494 -53.94 5.44 4.93
N GLY A 495 -54.24 6.73 5.18
CA GLY A 495 -55.59 7.27 5.36
C GLY A 495 -56.13 8.13 4.21
N GLU A 496 -55.34 8.45 3.17
CA GLU A 496 -55.82 9.20 2.00
C GLU A 496 -55.56 8.44 0.71
N GLU A 497 -56.61 7.82 0.17
CA GLU A 497 -56.65 7.33 -1.20
C GLU A 497 -56.25 8.44 -2.17
N ILE A 498 -55.04 8.35 -2.73
CA ILE A 498 -54.68 9.10 -3.93
C ILE A 498 -55.52 8.51 -5.06
N THR A 499 -56.70 9.09 -5.27
CA THR A 499 -57.42 9.01 -6.53
C THR A 499 -56.52 9.64 -7.59
N SER A 500 -55.74 8.78 -8.26
CA SER A 500 -55.02 9.17 -9.46
C SER A 500 -56.01 9.77 -10.47
N PRO A 501 -55.78 10.97 -11.04
CA PRO A 501 -56.47 11.39 -12.24
C PRO A 501 -55.81 10.67 -13.42
N GLY A 502 -56.00 9.36 -13.47
CA GLY A 502 -55.68 8.53 -14.63
C GLY A 502 -56.91 8.47 -15.52
N LYS A 503 -57.07 9.45 -16.43
CA LYS A 503 -57.82 9.37 -17.70
C LYS A 503 -57.83 10.75 -18.35
N ASP A 504 -56.79 11.04 -19.13
CA ASP A 504 -56.89 11.84 -20.38
C ASP A 504 -55.51 11.88 -21.05
N LEU A 505 -55.08 10.74 -21.57
CA LEU A 505 -53.93 10.65 -22.48
C LEU A 505 -54.35 9.85 -23.72
N GLN A 506 -55.31 10.41 -24.45
CA GLN A 506 -55.55 10.03 -25.84
C GLN A 506 -55.82 11.28 -26.67
N LYS A 507 -54.75 11.89 -27.21
CA LYS A 507 -54.55 12.20 -28.65
C LYS A 507 -53.43 13.23 -28.89
N LYS A 508 -52.50 12.84 -29.78
CA LYS A 508 -51.68 13.64 -30.72
C LYS A 508 -50.47 14.39 -30.12
N THR A 509 -49.22 13.94 -30.31
CA THR A 509 -48.29 14.10 -31.47
C THR A 509 -47.81 15.53 -31.74
N ASP A 510 -46.78 15.95 -31.01
CA ASP A 510 -45.62 16.67 -31.54
C ASP A 510 -44.49 16.68 -30.49
N LEU A 511 -43.27 16.25 -30.85
CA LEU A 511 -42.10 16.22 -29.96
C LEU A 511 -41.84 17.60 -29.32
N PHE A 512 -42.10 18.65 -30.10
CA PHE A 512 -41.94 20.05 -29.68
C PHE A 512 -43.00 20.49 -28.66
N GLN A 513 -44.25 20.02 -28.81
CA GLN A 513 -45.31 20.27 -27.82
C GLN A 513 -45.06 19.48 -26.53
N LEU A 514 -44.47 18.29 -26.61
CA LEU A 514 -44.09 17.48 -25.46
C LEU A 514 -42.89 18.09 -24.71
N GLN A 515 -41.91 18.62 -25.44
CA GLN A 515 -40.78 19.36 -24.86
C GLN A 515 -41.23 20.68 -24.23
N LYS A 516 -42.14 21.41 -24.89
CA LYS A 516 -42.73 22.65 -24.36
C LYS A 516 -43.61 22.40 -23.14
N THR A 517 -44.44 21.37 -23.14
CA THR A 517 -45.24 20.97 -21.96
C THR A 517 -44.36 20.43 -20.83
N LEU A 518 -43.26 19.72 -21.11
CA LEU A 518 -42.29 19.33 -20.08
C LEU A 518 -41.55 20.54 -19.50
N LEU A 519 -41.23 21.56 -20.30
CA LEU A 519 -40.65 22.83 -19.85
C LEU A 519 -41.65 23.67 -19.04
N GLU A 520 -42.92 23.72 -19.45
CA GLU A 520 -44.02 24.38 -18.72
C GLU A 520 -44.34 23.63 -17.40
N MET A 521 -44.26 22.30 -17.39
CA MET A 521 -44.32 21.49 -16.16
C MET A 521 -43.10 21.70 -15.26
N LYS A 522 -41.92 21.97 -15.82
CA LYS A 522 -40.70 22.33 -15.06
C LYS A 522 -40.84 23.71 -14.40
N GLY A 523 -41.48 24.67 -15.07
CA GLY A 523 -41.86 25.97 -14.51
C GLY A 523 -42.91 25.84 -13.41
N SER A 524 -43.92 25.00 -13.62
CA SER A 524 -45.02 24.75 -12.65
C SER A 524 -44.62 23.90 -11.44
N ARG A 525 -43.51 23.14 -11.52
CA ARG A 525 -42.94 22.41 -10.37
C ARG A 525 -42.28 23.33 -9.33
N ARG A 526 -41.89 24.55 -9.69
CA ARG A 526 -41.38 25.54 -8.72
C ARG A 526 -42.48 26.14 -7.83
N THR A 527 -43.75 26.00 -8.23
CA THR A 527 -44.91 26.56 -7.53
C THR A 527 -45.87 25.51 -6.96
N LYS A 528 -45.59 24.20 -7.11
CA LYS A 528 -46.29 23.17 -6.32
C LYS A 528 -45.86 23.34 -4.86
N LYS A 529 -46.84 23.49 -3.95
CA LYS A 529 -46.60 23.35 -2.50
C LYS A 529 -45.80 22.07 -2.29
N MET A 530 -44.58 22.22 -1.76
CA MET A 530 -43.71 21.07 -1.50
C MET A 530 -44.48 20.07 -0.65
N SER A 531 -44.42 18.79 -1.00
CA SER A 531 -45.12 17.79 -0.20
C SER A 531 -44.54 17.78 1.23
N PRO A 532 -45.31 17.40 2.26
CA PRO A 532 -44.80 17.30 3.63
C PRO A 532 -43.52 16.45 3.73
N PHE A 533 -43.42 15.40 2.89
CA PHE A 533 -42.22 14.59 2.72
C PHE A 533 -41.04 15.36 2.13
N GLU A 534 -41.25 16.18 1.10
CA GLU A 534 -40.18 16.99 0.49
C GLU A 534 -39.65 18.06 1.45
N ILE A 535 -40.52 18.64 2.29
CA ILE A 535 -40.14 19.60 3.33
C ILE A 535 -39.27 18.88 4.38
N LEU A 536 -39.74 17.76 4.92
CA LEU A 536 -38.98 16.99 5.93
C LEU A 536 -37.65 16.47 5.37
N ARG A 537 -37.61 16.07 4.09
CA ARG A 537 -36.38 15.67 3.41
C ARG A 537 -35.39 16.83 3.32
N ASN A 538 -35.85 18.01 2.92
CA ASN A 538 -34.98 19.18 2.85
C ASN A 538 -34.47 19.58 4.24
N GLU A 539 -35.32 19.60 5.26
CA GLU A 539 -34.90 19.85 6.65
C GLU A 539 -33.84 18.85 7.12
N THR A 540 -34.03 17.56 6.81
CA THR A 540 -33.08 16.50 7.17
C THR A 540 -31.75 16.68 6.43
N LEU A 541 -31.78 17.03 5.14
CA LEU A 541 -30.57 17.25 4.34
C LEU A 541 -29.84 18.54 4.74
N ASP A 542 -30.56 19.61 5.07
CA ASP A 542 -29.97 20.85 5.56
C ASP A 542 -29.36 20.64 6.96
N PHE A 543 -29.96 19.78 7.78
CA PHE A 543 -29.35 19.33 9.04
C PHE A 543 -28.05 18.54 8.79
N ILE A 544 -28.04 17.62 7.82
CA ILE A 544 -26.82 16.88 7.44
C ILE A 544 -25.76 17.84 6.88
N ASP A 545 -26.13 18.82 6.06
CA ASP A 545 -25.21 19.87 5.57
C ASP A 545 -24.63 20.67 6.75
N GLY A 546 -25.45 21.04 7.73
CA GLY A 546 -25.00 21.68 8.97
C GLY A 546 -24.01 20.82 9.77
N LEU A 547 -24.24 19.50 9.86
CA LEU A 547 -23.30 18.57 10.48
C LEU A 547 -21.98 18.46 9.71
N VAL A 548 -22.04 18.40 8.38
CA VAL A 548 -20.86 18.35 7.50
C VAL A 548 -20.03 19.62 7.66
N ARG A 549 -20.64 20.81 7.56
CA ARG A 549 -19.95 22.10 7.68
C ARG A 549 -19.30 22.31 9.05
N SER A 550 -19.96 21.86 10.12
CA SER A 550 -19.47 22.07 11.49
C SER A 550 -18.36 21.11 11.91
N HIS A 551 -18.21 19.97 11.24
CA HIS A 551 -17.34 18.89 11.70
C HIS A 551 -16.38 18.30 10.68
N LEU A 552 -16.59 18.51 9.37
CA LEU A 552 -15.70 18.07 8.28
C LEU A 552 -14.84 19.22 7.72
N THR A 553 -14.46 20.19 8.56
CA THR A 553 -13.47 21.21 8.21
C THR A 553 -12.08 20.57 8.02
N PRO A 554 -11.25 20.98 7.06
CA PRO A 554 -9.89 20.48 6.91
C PRO A 554 -9.06 20.61 8.20
N PRO A 555 -8.15 19.67 8.47
CA PRO A 555 -7.31 19.71 9.67
C PRO A 555 -6.34 20.89 9.67
N GLU A 556 -6.00 21.45 8.50
CA GLU A 556 -5.12 22.62 8.37
C GLU A 556 -5.65 23.88 9.09
N LEU A 557 -6.97 23.96 9.28
CA LEU A 557 -7.64 25.03 10.00
C LEU A 557 -7.62 24.83 11.52
N GLN A 558 -7.29 23.63 11.99
CA GLN A 558 -7.20 23.36 13.42
C GLN A 558 -5.81 23.76 13.95
N PRO A 559 -5.75 24.37 15.14
CA PRO A 559 -4.48 24.73 15.77
C PRO A 559 -3.70 23.49 16.23
N LEU A 560 -2.37 23.53 16.12
CA LEU A 560 -1.43 22.43 16.43
C LEU A 560 -1.68 21.16 15.63
N ASN A 561 -2.16 21.26 14.39
CA ASN A 561 -2.36 20.09 13.54
C ASN A 561 -1.03 19.41 13.16
N GLU A 562 0.05 20.17 13.00
CA GLU A 562 1.35 19.72 12.50
C GLU A 562 1.96 18.66 13.42
N VAL A 563 1.70 18.76 14.72
CA VAL A 563 2.13 17.80 15.74
C VAL A 563 1.63 16.37 15.45
N CYS A 564 0.41 16.25 14.89
CA CYS A 564 -0.22 14.97 14.61
C CYS A 564 -0.18 14.58 13.13
N TYR A 565 -0.14 15.55 12.22
CA TYR A 565 -0.24 15.34 10.78
C TYR A 565 1.14 15.40 10.11
N TYR A 566 1.46 14.35 9.36
CA TYR A 566 2.63 14.33 8.51
C TYR A 566 2.30 14.86 7.10
N SER A 567 3.05 15.88 6.64
CA SER A 567 2.78 16.61 5.40
C SER A 567 3.81 16.41 4.28
N SER A 568 5.00 15.88 4.56
CA SER A 568 6.12 15.78 3.60
C SER A 568 5.92 14.66 2.56
N SER A 569 5.05 14.89 1.58
CA SER A 569 4.76 13.94 0.50
C SER A 569 5.92 13.75 -0.49
N GLY A 570 6.69 14.81 -0.76
CA GLY A 570 7.81 14.77 -1.71
C GLY A 570 8.95 13.86 -1.26
N VAL A 571 9.32 13.94 0.02
CA VAL A 571 10.35 13.10 0.64
C VAL A 571 9.91 11.64 0.61
N LEU A 572 8.69 11.35 1.06
CA LEU A 572 8.15 9.99 1.06
C LEU A 572 8.10 9.40 -0.36
N ARG A 573 7.66 10.18 -1.34
CA ARG A 573 7.60 9.74 -2.75
C ARG A 573 8.99 9.40 -3.29
N ARG A 574 10.02 10.18 -2.95
CA ARG A 574 11.41 9.92 -3.39
C ARG A 574 11.99 8.63 -2.77
N HIS A 575 11.67 8.34 -1.52
CA HIS A 575 12.17 7.13 -0.85
C HIS A 575 11.42 5.85 -1.26
N LEU A 576 10.10 5.91 -1.42
CA LEU A 576 9.29 4.74 -1.81
C LEU A 576 9.34 4.49 -3.31
N ASN A 577 9.09 5.52 -4.11
CA ASN A 577 9.12 5.45 -5.57
C ASN A 577 10.37 6.15 -6.08
N ALA A 578 11.52 5.50 -5.89
CA ALA A 578 12.78 5.99 -6.43
C ALA A 578 12.71 6.01 -7.97
N THR A 579 13.00 7.16 -8.55
CA THR A 579 13.07 7.33 -10.01
C THR A 579 14.52 7.62 -10.45
N PRO A 580 15.42 6.62 -10.37
CA PRO A 580 16.86 6.83 -10.61
C PRO A 580 17.14 7.32 -12.04
N ARG A 581 16.39 6.83 -13.03
CA ARG A 581 16.53 7.25 -14.42
C ARG A 581 16.31 8.75 -14.58
N THR A 582 15.21 9.30 -14.06
CA THR A 582 14.92 10.74 -14.14
C THR A 582 15.94 11.56 -13.35
N SER A 583 16.41 11.09 -12.20
CA SER A 583 17.46 11.76 -11.44
C SER A 583 18.77 11.85 -12.22
N ILE A 584 19.21 10.76 -12.85
CA ILE A 584 20.41 10.73 -13.69
C ILE A 584 20.24 11.62 -14.92
N GLN A 585 19.09 11.51 -15.62
CA GLN A 585 18.80 12.35 -16.78
C GLN A 585 18.76 13.85 -16.41
N THR A 586 18.18 14.21 -15.26
CA THR A 586 18.15 15.59 -14.79
C THR A 586 19.55 16.08 -14.42
N ALA A 587 20.37 15.24 -13.79
CA ALA A 587 21.76 15.56 -13.46
C ALA A 587 22.63 15.78 -14.70
N LEU A 588 22.50 14.93 -15.71
CA LEU A 588 23.25 15.03 -16.97
C LEU A 588 22.73 16.17 -17.87
N SER A 589 21.43 16.42 -17.87
CA SER A 589 20.84 17.49 -18.69
C SER A 589 21.07 18.86 -18.06
N HIS A 590 20.86 18.98 -16.74
CA HIS A 590 20.82 20.25 -15.99
C HIS A 590 21.66 20.11 -14.70
N PRO A 591 23.00 20.12 -14.80
CA PRO A 591 23.90 19.97 -13.64
C PRO A 591 23.76 21.11 -12.62
N PHE A 592 23.19 22.25 -13.03
CA PHE A 592 22.90 23.40 -12.18
C PHE A 592 22.14 23.05 -10.89
N TYR A 593 21.14 22.15 -10.96
CA TYR A 593 20.32 21.81 -9.79
C TYR A 593 21.11 21.18 -8.64
N PHE A 594 22.25 20.56 -8.94
CA PHE A 594 23.11 19.87 -7.95
C PHE A 594 24.33 20.69 -7.56
N LEU A 595 24.97 21.36 -8.54
CA LEU A 595 26.21 22.12 -8.32
C LEU A 595 25.98 23.59 -7.94
N GLN A 596 24.78 24.14 -8.18
CA GLN A 596 24.37 25.51 -7.83
C GLN A 596 25.36 26.61 -8.28
N ASN A 597 26.04 26.41 -9.42
CA ASN A 597 26.96 27.40 -9.98
C ASN A 597 26.27 28.19 -11.11
N GLU A 598 26.29 29.52 -11.02
CA GLU A 598 25.66 30.44 -11.97
C GLU A 598 26.14 30.25 -13.43
N ASN A 599 27.39 29.84 -13.63
CA ASN A 599 27.98 29.60 -14.96
C ASN A 599 27.34 28.41 -15.71
N LEU A 600 26.57 27.57 -14.99
CA LEU A 600 25.88 26.39 -15.52
C LEU A 600 24.40 26.65 -15.82
N LYS A 601 23.90 27.87 -15.59
CA LYS A 601 22.53 28.24 -15.97
C LYS A 601 22.43 28.30 -17.49
N THR A 602 21.74 27.32 -18.06
CA THR A 602 21.40 27.29 -19.49
C THR A 602 19.91 27.11 -19.67
N ASP A 603 19.36 27.78 -20.67
CA ASP A 603 18.02 27.49 -21.19
C ASP A 603 17.98 26.09 -21.81
N ALA A 604 16.82 25.44 -21.73
CA ALA A 604 16.62 24.07 -22.19
C ALA A 604 17.09 23.90 -23.64
N GLY A 605 18.00 22.93 -23.87
CA GLY A 605 18.53 22.60 -25.19
C GLY A 605 19.87 23.25 -25.56
N THR A 606 20.38 24.21 -24.78
CA THR A 606 21.73 24.77 -25.03
C THR A 606 22.80 24.02 -24.26
N VAL A 607 23.96 23.82 -24.90
CA VAL A 607 25.14 23.21 -24.26
C VAL A 607 25.89 24.32 -23.54
N SER A 608 25.87 24.31 -22.20
CA SER A 608 26.74 25.19 -21.42
C SER A 608 28.17 24.73 -21.65
N SER A 609 29.00 25.63 -22.14
CA SER A 609 30.40 25.34 -22.39
C SER A 609 31.16 25.06 -21.08
N ALA A 610 30.69 25.59 -19.94
CA ALA A 610 31.26 25.34 -18.61
C ALA A 610 30.78 24.04 -17.93
N ALA A 611 29.97 23.21 -18.61
CA ALA A 611 29.45 21.97 -18.04
C ALA A 611 30.52 20.87 -17.91
N PRO A 612 30.36 19.90 -16.98
CA PRO A 612 31.21 18.72 -16.92
C PRO A 612 31.21 17.93 -18.23
N ASP A 613 32.35 17.32 -18.57
CA ASP A 613 32.55 16.61 -19.85
C ASP A 613 31.46 15.56 -20.14
N ILE A 614 31.07 14.76 -19.14
CA ILE A 614 29.99 13.77 -19.27
C ILE A 614 28.64 14.40 -19.64
N CYS A 615 28.35 15.62 -19.16
CA CYS A 615 27.10 16.34 -19.48
C CYS A 615 27.13 16.87 -20.91
N ILE A 616 28.28 17.33 -21.40
CA ILE A 616 28.47 17.78 -22.78
C ILE A 616 28.29 16.60 -23.73
N VAL A 617 29.02 15.51 -23.47
CA VAL A 617 28.95 14.27 -24.25
C VAL A 617 27.53 13.70 -24.21
N TYR A 618 26.84 13.79 -23.06
CA TYR A 618 25.42 13.46 -22.96
C TYR A 618 24.51 14.41 -23.77
N LYS A 619 24.73 15.72 -23.84
CA LYS A 619 23.88 16.54 -24.71
C LYS A 619 24.07 16.21 -26.19
N LEU A 620 25.31 16.00 -26.62
CA LEU A 620 25.65 15.61 -27.99
C LEU A 620 25.05 14.25 -28.37
N HIS A 621 25.07 13.24 -27.48
CA HIS A 621 24.47 11.93 -27.79
C HIS A 621 22.94 12.01 -27.99
N LEU A 622 22.26 13.02 -27.42
CA LEU A 622 20.82 13.20 -27.60
C LEU A 622 20.48 13.68 -29.02
N GLU A 623 21.34 14.52 -29.60
CA GLU A 623 21.23 15.04 -30.97
C GLU A 623 21.54 13.96 -32.02
N CYS A 624 22.41 13.01 -31.67
CA CYS A 624 22.73 11.89 -32.54
C CYS A 624 21.59 10.85 -32.66
N GLY A 625 21.57 10.18 -33.82
CA GLY A 625 20.66 9.08 -34.11
C GLY A 625 20.97 7.78 -33.35
N ARG A 626 20.36 6.67 -33.80
CA ARG A 626 20.48 5.36 -33.15
C ARG A 626 21.91 4.79 -33.14
N LEU A 627 22.67 5.04 -34.21
CA LEU A 627 24.07 4.66 -34.35
C LEU A 627 24.89 5.94 -34.38
N ILE A 628 25.83 6.06 -33.44
CA ILE A 628 26.68 7.23 -33.26
C ILE A 628 28.07 6.86 -33.77
N ASN A 629 28.58 7.64 -34.72
CA ASN A 629 29.98 7.54 -35.16
C ASN A 629 30.86 8.17 -34.07
N LEU A 630 31.84 7.42 -33.57
CA LEU A 630 32.74 7.89 -32.50
C LEU A 630 33.58 9.09 -32.92
N TYR A 631 34.01 9.14 -34.19
CA TYR A 631 34.86 10.22 -34.67
C TYR A 631 34.11 11.54 -34.75
N ASP A 632 32.93 11.55 -35.40
CA ASP A 632 32.09 12.74 -35.52
C ASP A 632 31.66 13.26 -34.14
N TRP A 633 31.39 12.35 -33.21
CA TRP A 633 31.02 12.70 -31.84
C TRP A 633 32.18 13.32 -31.06
N LEU A 634 33.39 12.81 -31.27
CA LEU A 634 34.60 13.36 -30.67
C LEU A 634 34.94 14.74 -31.24
N GLU A 635 34.76 14.96 -32.54
CA GLU A 635 34.95 16.27 -33.17
C GLU A 635 33.94 17.30 -32.65
N ALA A 636 32.66 16.90 -32.55
CA ALA A 636 31.62 17.72 -31.93
C ALA A 636 31.92 18.04 -30.45
N TYR A 637 32.49 17.10 -29.70
CA TYR A 637 32.94 17.36 -28.34
C TYR A 637 34.13 18.35 -28.30
N ALA A 638 35.14 18.15 -29.14
CA ALA A 638 36.33 18.99 -29.18
C ALA A 638 36.01 20.46 -29.53
N THR A 639 35.04 20.68 -30.43
CA THR A 639 34.56 22.02 -30.79
C THR A 639 33.85 22.70 -29.61
N VAL A 640 32.94 22.02 -28.93
CA VAL A 640 32.23 22.57 -27.76
C VAL A 640 33.17 22.90 -26.60
N VAL A 641 34.15 22.04 -26.32
CA VAL A 641 35.13 22.29 -25.25
C VAL A 641 36.10 23.43 -25.64
N SER A 642 36.46 23.55 -26.91
CA SER A 642 37.29 24.69 -27.36
C SER A 642 36.55 26.02 -27.23
N ALA A 643 35.23 26.04 -27.46
CA ALA A 643 34.38 27.19 -27.18
C ALA A 643 34.30 27.50 -25.67
N ALA A 644 34.35 26.48 -24.80
CA ALA A 644 34.40 26.64 -23.34
C ALA A 644 35.69 27.27 -22.84
N GLU A 645 36.80 26.94 -23.47
CA GLU A 645 38.13 27.48 -23.15
C GLU A 645 38.29 28.95 -23.58
N GLY A 646 37.28 29.54 -24.24
CA GLY A 646 37.32 30.93 -24.72
C GLY A 646 38.30 31.14 -25.87
N LYS A 647 38.65 30.09 -26.62
CA LYS A 647 39.50 30.19 -27.81
C LYS A 647 38.71 30.85 -28.94
N ASP A 648 39.35 31.77 -29.67
CA ASP A 648 38.74 32.42 -30.82
C ASP A 648 38.34 31.37 -31.86
N PRO A 649 37.13 31.48 -32.46
CA PRO A 649 36.66 30.55 -33.49
C PRO A 649 37.52 30.57 -34.76
N ASP A 650 38.28 31.65 -34.97
CA ASP A 650 39.21 31.82 -36.10
C ASP A 650 40.65 31.34 -35.79
N ALA A 651 40.92 30.81 -34.58
CA ALA A 651 42.22 30.29 -34.22
C ALA A 651 42.49 28.93 -34.91
N GLU A 652 43.70 28.71 -35.43
CA GLU A 652 44.09 27.44 -36.08
C GLU A 652 43.95 26.19 -35.18
N ASP A 653 43.86 26.37 -33.86
CA ASP A 653 43.71 25.31 -32.86
C ASP A 653 42.25 25.10 -32.38
N TYR A 654 41.28 25.84 -32.94
CA TYR A 654 39.87 25.69 -32.61
C TYR A 654 39.34 24.36 -33.16
N GLY A 655 38.83 23.48 -32.28
CA GLY A 655 38.33 22.17 -32.66
C GLY A 655 39.40 21.09 -32.92
N LYS A 656 40.71 21.40 -32.78
CA LYS A 656 41.74 20.36 -32.82
C LYS A 656 41.60 19.39 -31.64
N VAL A 657 41.68 18.11 -31.96
CA VAL A 657 41.67 17.02 -30.98
C VAL A 657 43.04 16.96 -30.30
N ASP A 658 43.12 17.53 -29.10
CA ASP A 658 44.27 17.37 -28.21
C ASP A 658 44.23 15.99 -27.52
N GLU A 659 45.38 15.44 -27.15
CA GLU A 659 45.48 14.15 -26.46
C GLU A 659 44.69 14.15 -25.13
N LEU A 660 44.68 15.29 -24.42
CA LEU A 660 43.90 15.48 -23.21
C LEU A 660 42.39 15.50 -23.46
N LYS A 661 41.95 16.15 -24.55
CA LYS A 661 40.53 16.18 -24.95
C LYS A 661 40.07 14.78 -25.37
N HIS A 662 40.92 14.04 -26.07
CA HIS A 662 40.69 12.66 -26.45
C HIS A 662 40.53 11.73 -25.23
N ALA A 663 41.42 11.84 -24.23
CA ALA A 663 41.33 11.03 -23.00
C ALA A 663 40.04 11.33 -22.18
N ARG A 664 39.67 12.60 -22.03
CA ARG A 664 38.43 13.02 -21.35
C ARG A 664 37.18 12.53 -22.06
N PHE A 665 37.19 12.56 -23.40
CA PHE A 665 36.11 12.01 -24.20
C PHE A 665 35.97 10.50 -23.98
N ILE A 666 37.06 9.72 -24.07
CA ILE A 666 37.03 8.27 -23.83
C ILE A 666 36.50 7.94 -22.44
N GLN A 667 36.93 8.69 -21.41
CA GLN A 667 36.42 8.53 -20.06
C GLN A 667 34.91 8.78 -20.00
N SER A 668 34.44 9.89 -20.58
CA SER A 668 33.01 10.23 -20.60
C SER A 668 32.16 9.20 -21.35
N VAL A 669 32.66 8.67 -22.47
CA VAL A 669 31.99 7.59 -23.23
C VAL A 669 31.94 6.30 -22.42
N SER A 670 33.02 5.97 -21.71
CA SER A 670 33.10 4.79 -20.84
C SER A 670 32.15 4.90 -19.64
N GLU A 671 32.03 6.09 -19.04
CA GLU A 671 31.05 6.37 -17.99
C GLU A 671 29.61 6.27 -18.51
N LEU A 672 29.33 6.75 -19.73
CA LEU A 672 28.01 6.60 -20.37
C LEU A 672 27.68 5.15 -20.75
N GLU A 673 28.68 4.35 -21.13
CA GLU A 673 28.51 2.91 -21.34
C GLU A 673 28.25 2.20 -20.01
N PHE A 674 28.95 2.56 -18.95
CA PHE A 674 28.72 2.06 -17.59
C PHE A 674 27.31 2.39 -17.08
N LEU A 675 26.81 3.60 -17.35
CA LEU A 675 25.44 4.02 -17.03
C LEU A 675 24.38 3.38 -17.94
N GLY A 676 24.77 2.71 -19.03
CA GLY A 676 23.89 2.02 -19.96
C GLY A 676 23.17 2.91 -20.98
N PHE A 677 23.66 4.14 -21.22
CA PHE A 677 23.11 5.02 -22.26
C PHE A 677 23.53 4.59 -23.67
N VAL A 678 24.75 4.06 -23.78
CA VAL A 678 25.39 3.62 -25.02
C VAL A 678 25.95 2.21 -24.85
N LYS A 679 26.07 1.46 -25.95
CA LYS A 679 26.64 0.12 -25.98
C LYS A 679 27.51 -0.07 -27.21
N SER A 680 28.70 -0.63 -27.02
CA SER A 680 29.57 -1.06 -28.11
C SER A 680 28.86 -2.03 -29.07
N THR A 681 28.93 -1.77 -30.38
CA THR A 681 28.33 -2.63 -31.40
C THR A 681 29.36 -3.17 -32.37
N LYS A 682 29.13 -4.40 -32.82
CA LYS A 682 29.89 -5.02 -33.91
C LYS A 682 29.23 -4.84 -35.29
N GLN A 683 28.14 -4.08 -35.37
CA GLN A 683 27.39 -3.90 -36.62
C GLN A 683 28.10 -2.99 -37.62
N LYS A 684 28.79 -1.96 -37.13
CA LYS A 684 29.66 -1.07 -37.90
C LYS A 684 30.92 -0.79 -37.09
N THR A 685 32.05 -0.69 -37.77
CA THR A 685 33.33 -0.29 -37.16
C THR A 685 33.22 1.14 -36.62
N ASP A 686 33.80 1.39 -35.44
CA ASP A 686 33.83 2.71 -34.80
C ASP A 686 32.47 3.36 -34.50
N HIS A 687 31.43 2.53 -34.37
CA HIS A 687 30.08 2.98 -34.00
C HIS A 687 29.62 2.42 -32.66
N VAL A 688 28.94 3.27 -31.91
CA VAL A 688 28.26 2.92 -30.66
C VAL A 688 26.75 3.03 -30.86
N ALA A 689 26.00 2.08 -30.31
CA ALA A 689 24.54 2.14 -30.35
C ALA A 689 23.99 2.81 -29.10
N ARG A 690 23.06 3.73 -29.31
CA ARG A 690 22.25 4.32 -28.26
C ARG A 690 21.19 3.33 -27.79
N LEU A 691 21.12 3.09 -26.48
CA LEU A 691 20.15 2.17 -25.87
C LEU A 691 18.90 2.88 -25.33
N THR A 692 18.98 4.19 -25.10
CA THR A 692 17.90 4.97 -24.47
C THR A 692 17.21 5.90 -25.46
N TRP A 693 15.89 5.99 -25.33
CA TRP A 693 15.07 6.96 -26.08
C TRP A 693 14.75 8.17 -25.20
N GLY A 694 14.77 9.35 -25.81
CA GLY A 694 14.34 10.62 -25.21
C GLY A 694 15.46 11.63 -25.03
N GLY A 695 15.54 12.60 -25.94
CA GLY A 695 15.58 13.99 -25.48
C GLY A 695 14.14 14.34 -25.09
N CYS A 696 13.94 14.82 -23.87
CA CYS A 696 12.68 15.44 -23.47
C CYS A 696 12.82 16.94 -23.62
#